data_AF-A0AAU0SNH4-F1
#
_entry.id   AF-A0AAU0SNH4-F1
#
_cell.length_a   1.000
_cell.length_b   1.000
_cell.length_c   1.000
_cell.angle_alpha   90.00
_cell.angle_beta   90.00
_cell.angle_gamma   90.00
#
_symmetry.space_group_name_H-M   'P 1'
#
loop_
_entity.id
_entity.type
_entity.pdbx_description
1 polymer ?
#
loop_
_entity_poly.entity_id
_entity_poly.type
_entity_poly.pdbx_seq_one_letter_code
_entity_poly.pdbx_strand_id
1 'polypeptide(L)'
;MSLRQLSIQWKITLLAGLCLLGIVTLLVGLSLYRMAQSSQQVKASSMQMLDEAAQSRIEAQGEVQALGIRQQFMDAYQYGHGFSRQVLFLREQAEKRFLDAFDTREDLTRQVKAALQANPDLLGLSLVFEANALDGKDELFANQAELGSNDKGRFALYWSQPTPGKITSMALPESDMADTSIGPSGEKANAWFTCPRTTLKPCVIEPYFYVIDGQNVLMTSIVFPLMVNGKVIASLSVDINLNSLQAVSQQASQKLYDGQTQVSILSPTGLLAGYSPDASKLSQRLEQVDPASGAQLTSALASSTQTHSLRTDHQLKVLAPFAPIPGGKAWGVLLDVPEKVLVAPAEALKNQLDADNAKGTLLELGLGLLAAVVGLILVWLMARSVTRPILGVAHMLEDIASGEGDLTRRLAYAKQDELGQLAGWFNRFLDKLQPIIAEVKRSVQDARGTADQSAAIATQTSAGMEQQYRQVDQVATASHEMSATAQDVARSAAQAAQAARDADQATRQGLTVIDRTTANIGELAADMSTAMTQVEGLAANSEQIGSVLEVIRGIAEQTNLLALNAAIEAARAGEAGRGFAVVADEVRNLARRTQESVEETRLVIEQLQTGTSDVVGSMGNSYRQAQGSVEQVGQAVTALRQIGDAVTVISDMNLQIASAAEEQSAVAEEINSNVATIRDVTESLSEQANESARVSQALNSLANQQQGLMDQFRV
;
A
#
# COMPACT_ATOMS: atom_id res chain seq x y z
N MET A 1 -91.98 -11.71 33.98
CA MET A 1 -92.62 -12.93 33.45
C MET A 1 -91.92 -14.16 34.02
N SER A 2 -92.66 -15.09 34.63
CA SER A 2 -92.10 -16.26 35.32
C SER A 2 -91.57 -17.31 34.34
N LEU A 3 -90.31 -17.75 34.51
CA LEU A 3 -89.62 -18.80 33.73
C LEU A 3 -90.34 -20.16 33.71
N ARG A 4 -91.47 -20.32 34.41
CA ARG A 4 -92.26 -21.57 34.44
C ARG A 4 -93.23 -21.78 33.25
N GLN A 5 -93.51 -20.77 32.43
CA GLN A 5 -94.47 -20.88 31.30
C GLN A 5 -93.84 -21.02 29.89
N LEU A 6 -92.51 -21.12 29.77
CA LEU A 6 -91.83 -21.34 28.49
C LEU A 6 -91.75 -22.84 28.14
N SER A 7 -91.99 -23.19 26.88
CA SER A 7 -91.83 -24.58 26.38
C SER A 7 -90.37 -25.05 26.54
N ILE A 8 -90.17 -26.36 26.66
CA ILE A 8 -88.83 -26.97 26.82
C ILE A 8 -87.89 -26.54 25.68
N GLN A 9 -88.42 -26.36 24.47
CA GLN A 9 -87.72 -25.81 23.31
C GLN A 9 -87.15 -24.40 23.58
N TRP A 10 -87.98 -23.49 24.08
CA TRP A 10 -87.54 -22.12 24.38
C TRP A 10 -86.56 -22.04 25.56
N LYS A 11 -86.66 -22.96 26.53
CA LYS A 11 -85.71 -23.03 27.65
C LYS A 11 -84.33 -23.52 27.22
N ILE A 12 -84.27 -24.51 26.32
CA ILE A 12 -83.02 -25.03 25.77
C ILE A 12 -82.38 -24.02 24.81
N THR A 13 -83.14 -23.38 23.92
CA THR A 13 -82.59 -22.39 22.97
C THR A 13 -82.08 -21.13 23.66
N LEU A 14 -82.75 -20.68 24.73
CA LEU A 14 -82.37 -19.46 25.44
C LEU A 14 -81.15 -19.69 26.36
N LEU A 15 -81.06 -20.85 27.01
CA LEU A 15 -79.89 -21.22 27.82
C LEU A 15 -78.66 -21.56 26.95
N ALA A 16 -78.84 -22.34 25.88
CA ALA A 16 -77.75 -22.71 24.97
C ALA A 16 -77.26 -21.52 24.13
N GLY A 17 -78.17 -20.62 23.70
CA GLY A 17 -77.82 -19.40 22.98
C GLY A 17 -77.01 -18.42 23.84
N LEU A 18 -77.38 -18.24 25.12
CA LEU A 18 -76.61 -17.39 26.06
C LEU A 18 -75.23 -17.97 26.37
N CYS A 19 -75.11 -19.29 26.55
CA CYS A 19 -73.82 -19.95 26.77
C CYS A 19 -72.90 -19.84 25.53
N LEU A 20 -73.45 -20.02 24.32
CA LEU A 20 -72.69 -19.91 23.08
C LEU A 20 -72.17 -18.47 22.87
N LEU A 21 -73.03 -17.47 23.07
CA LEU A 21 -72.65 -16.06 22.89
C LEU A 21 -71.59 -15.66 23.93
N GLY A 22 -71.70 -16.15 25.17
CA GLY A 22 -70.68 -15.98 26.21
C GLY A 22 -69.34 -16.60 25.84
N ILE A 23 -69.31 -17.84 25.33
CA ILE A 23 -68.09 -18.55 24.95
C ILE A 23 -67.40 -17.88 23.74
N VAL A 24 -68.16 -17.51 22.70
CA VAL A 24 -67.60 -16.87 21.50
C VAL A 24 -67.03 -15.49 21.84
N THR A 25 -67.75 -14.70 22.64
CA THR A 25 -67.28 -13.36 23.06
C THR A 25 -66.03 -13.47 23.93
N LEU A 26 -65.98 -14.45 24.86
CA LEU A 26 -64.81 -14.70 25.69
C LEU A 26 -63.61 -15.14 24.84
N LEU A 27 -63.77 -16.09 23.92
CA LEU A 27 -62.68 -16.61 23.09
C LEU A 27 -62.14 -15.56 22.10
N VAL A 28 -63.01 -14.83 21.42
CA VAL A 28 -62.61 -13.73 20.51
C VAL A 28 -61.94 -12.61 21.31
N GLY A 29 -62.49 -12.24 22.48
CA GLY A 29 -61.88 -11.25 23.35
C GLY A 29 -60.49 -11.65 23.86
N LEU A 30 -60.31 -12.93 24.24
CA LEU A 30 -59.04 -13.47 24.72
C LEU A 30 -58.01 -13.61 23.58
N SER A 31 -58.46 -13.92 22.36
CA SER A 31 -57.62 -13.93 21.15
C SER A 31 -57.13 -12.52 20.80
N LEU A 32 -58.04 -11.56 20.70
CA LEU A 32 -57.72 -10.15 20.42
C LEU A 32 -56.78 -9.57 21.48
N TYR A 33 -56.99 -9.90 22.76
CA TYR A 33 -56.10 -9.49 23.84
C TYR A 33 -54.69 -10.11 23.69
N ARG A 34 -54.59 -11.41 23.41
CA ARG A 34 -53.30 -12.08 23.18
C ARG A 34 -52.57 -11.57 21.94
N MET A 35 -53.30 -11.32 20.85
CA MET A 35 -52.75 -10.77 19.61
C MET A 35 -52.23 -9.34 19.82
N ALA A 36 -52.99 -8.49 20.52
CA ALA A 36 -52.54 -7.15 20.89
C ALA A 36 -51.30 -7.16 21.78
N GLN A 37 -51.28 -8.02 22.81
CA GLN A 37 -50.14 -8.15 23.72
C GLN A 37 -48.90 -8.70 23.00
N SER A 38 -49.05 -9.74 22.17
CA SER A 38 -47.97 -10.34 21.39
C SER A 38 -47.42 -9.36 20.36
N SER A 39 -48.30 -8.67 19.62
CA SER A 39 -47.87 -7.64 18.68
C SER A 39 -47.11 -6.51 19.35
N GLN A 40 -47.55 -6.06 20.53
CA GLN A 40 -46.87 -4.98 21.25
C GLN A 40 -45.48 -5.42 21.73
N GLN A 41 -45.34 -6.66 22.19
CA GLN A 41 -44.05 -7.24 22.58
C GLN A 41 -43.10 -7.43 21.40
N VAL A 42 -43.58 -8.00 20.29
CA VAL A 42 -42.79 -8.18 19.06
C VAL A 42 -42.34 -6.83 18.53
N LYS A 43 -43.25 -5.84 18.46
CA LYS A 43 -42.93 -4.48 18.03
C LYS A 43 -41.86 -3.83 18.91
N ALA A 44 -42.02 -3.88 20.23
CA ALA A 44 -41.06 -3.29 21.16
C ALA A 44 -39.68 -3.97 21.07
N SER A 45 -39.64 -5.31 21.05
CA SER A 45 -38.40 -6.07 20.96
C SER A 45 -37.70 -5.90 19.61
N SER A 46 -38.44 -5.95 18.50
CA SER A 46 -37.87 -5.74 17.16
C SER A 46 -37.35 -4.31 17.00
N MET A 47 -38.07 -3.30 17.49
CA MET A 47 -37.60 -1.91 17.44
C MET A 47 -36.34 -1.70 18.27
N GLN A 48 -36.29 -2.26 19.49
CA GLN A 48 -35.10 -2.17 20.33
C GLN A 48 -33.88 -2.85 19.68
N MET A 49 -34.04 -4.08 19.18
CA MET A 49 -32.95 -4.80 18.51
C MET A 49 -32.45 -4.08 17.25
N LEU A 50 -33.36 -3.50 16.45
CA LEU A 50 -33.00 -2.75 15.24
C LEU A 50 -32.28 -1.44 15.58
N ASP A 51 -32.69 -0.77 16.64
CA ASP A 51 -32.05 0.47 17.12
C ASP A 51 -30.64 0.19 17.68
N GLU A 52 -30.49 -0.85 18.51
CA GLU A 52 -29.19 -1.33 18.99
C GLU A 52 -28.28 -1.76 17.82
N ALA A 53 -28.80 -2.51 16.85
CA ALA A 53 -28.06 -2.91 15.67
C ALA A 53 -27.66 -1.71 14.78
N ALA A 54 -28.51 -0.70 14.66
CA ALA A 54 -28.21 0.52 13.93
C ALA A 54 -27.09 1.31 14.61
N GLN A 55 -27.14 1.44 15.95
CA GLN A 55 -26.10 2.06 16.74
C GLN A 55 -24.76 1.31 16.60
N SER A 56 -24.72 0.00 16.84
CA SER A 56 -23.50 -0.79 16.69
C SER A 56 -22.93 -0.74 15.27
N ARG A 57 -23.80 -0.71 14.25
CA ARG A 57 -23.37 -0.56 12.86
C ARG A 57 -22.69 0.79 12.62
N ILE A 58 -23.25 1.90 13.13
CA ILE A 58 -22.62 3.21 12.93
C ILE A 58 -21.35 3.38 13.75
N GLU A 59 -21.27 2.79 14.94
CA GLU A 59 -20.04 2.71 15.75
C GLU A 59 -18.93 1.99 14.98
N ALA A 60 -19.23 0.83 14.40
CA ALA A 60 -18.29 0.10 13.54
C ALA A 60 -17.90 0.89 12.28
N GLN A 61 -18.84 1.62 11.66
CA GLN A 61 -18.51 2.50 10.53
C GLN A 61 -17.57 3.65 10.96
N GLY A 62 -17.77 4.22 12.15
CA GLY A 62 -16.88 5.23 12.73
C GLY A 62 -15.45 4.70 12.86
N GLU A 63 -15.30 3.49 13.39
CA GLU A 63 -13.99 2.83 13.50
C GLU A 63 -13.35 2.56 12.14
N VAL A 64 -14.12 2.12 11.14
CA VAL A 64 -13.61 1.92 9.77
C VAL A 64 -13.11 3.24 9.16
N GLN A 65 -13.86 4.34 9.32
CA GLN A 65 -13.40 5.66 8.83
C GLN A 65 -12.15 6.14 9.57
N ALA A 66 -12.10 5.94 10.89
CA ALA A 66 -10.94 6.29 11.71
C ALA A 66 -9.70 5.47 11.32
N LEU A 67 -9.86 4.19 11.01
CA LEU A 67 -8.78 3.33 10.49
C LEU A 67 -8.27 3.80 9.13
N GLY A 68 -9.17 4.19 8.22
CA GLY A 68 -8.81 4.71 6.90
C GLY A 68 -7.97 6.00 6.98
N ILE A 69 -8.41 6.95 7.81
CA ILE A 69 -7.67 8.21 8.02
C ILE A 69 -6.36 7.96 8.78
N ARG A 70 -6.36 7.07 9.78
CA ARG A 70 -5.15 6.66 10.48
C ARG A 70 -4.10 6.10 9.54
N GLN A 71 -4.51 5.26 8.57
CA GLN A 71 -3.59 4.71 7.56
C GLN A 71 -2.90 5.83 6.77
N GLN A 72 -3.64 6.85 6.32
CA GLN A 72 -3.06 7.99 5.61
C GLN A 72 -2.00 8.74 6.44
N PHE A 73 -2.26 8.98 7.73
CA PHE A 73 -1.26 9.57 8.63
C PHE A 73 -0.06 8.62 8.86
N MET A 74 -0.31 7.32 9.00
CA MET A 74 0.74 6.32 9.20
C MET A 74 1.64 6.17 7.98
N ASP A 75 1.11 6.27 6.77
CA ASP A 75 1.88 6.21 5.53
C ASP A 75 2.81 7.41 5.43
N ALA A 76 2.30 8.61 5.69
CA ALA A 76 3.11 9.83 5.82
C ALA A 76 4.16 9.71 6.94
N TYR A 77 3.79 9.07 8.07
CA TYR A 77 4.70 8.85 9.19
C TYR A 77 5.87 7.92 8.81
N GLN A 78 5.58 6.77 8.21
CA GLN A 78 6.61 5.80 7.81
C GLN A 78 7.54 6.40 6.76
N TYR A 79 6.98 7.14 5.81
CA TYR A 79 7.73 7.83 4.78
C TYR A 79 8.72 8.84 5.38
N GLY A 80 8.23 9.75 6.25
CA GLY A 80 9.07 10.73 6.93
C GLY A 80 10.11 10.10 7.86
N HIS A 81 9.73 9.05 8.60
CA HIS A 81 10.65 8.34 9.47
C HIS A 81 11.79 7.68 8.68
N GLY A 82 11.49 7.01 7.56
CA GLY A 82 12.50 6.44 6.66
C GLY A 82 13.43 7.50 6.09
N PHE A 83 12.86 8.60 5.58
CA PHE A 83 13.64 9.69 5.00
C PHE A 83 14.52 10.41 6.05
N SER A 84 14.07 10.55 7.29
CA SER A 84 14.88 11.12 8.37
C SER A 84 16.18 10.34 8.63
N ARG A 85 16.15 9.01 8.50
CA ARG A 85 17.33 8.14 8.62
C ARG A 85 18.28 8.33 7.45
N GLN A 86 17.74 8.49 6.24
CA GLN A 86 18.54 8.78 5.05
C GLN A 86 19.26 10.13 5.18
N VAL A 87 18.59 11.16 5.68
CA VAL A 87 19.21 12.48 5.93
C VAL A 87 20.36 12.38 6.94
N LEU A 88 20.16 11.66 8.05
CA LEU A 88 21.21 11.44 9.05
C LEU A 88 22.41 10.70 8.44
N PHE A 89 22.16 9.67 7.62
CA PHE A 89 23.21 8.94 6.91
C PHE A 89 23.99 9.82 5.94
N LEU A 90 23.31 10.65 5.13
CA LEU A 90 23.96 11.56 4.19
C LEU A 90 24.85 12.57 4.91
N ARG A 91 24.36 13.15 6.02
CA ARG A 91 25.16 14.04 6.87
C ARG A 91 26.39 13.34 7.45
N GLU A 92 26.21 12.14 8.01
CA GLU A 92 27.33 11.37 8.58
C GLU A 92 28.39 11.03 7.51
N GLN A 93 27.97 10.70 6.29
CA GLN A 93 28.89 10.49 5.18
C GLN A 93 29.61 11.77 4.76
N ALA A 94 28.90 12.91 4.73
CA ALA A 94 29.52 14.20 4.45
C ALA A 94 30.61 14.54 5.47
N GLU A 95 30.32 14.34 6.77
CA GLU A 95 31.30 14.54 7.86
C GLU A 95 32.49 13.58 7.74
N LYS A 96 32.27 12.28 7.49
CA LYS A 96 33.35 11.26 7.46
C LYS A 96 34.21 11.30 6.20
N ARG A 97 33.63 11.68 5.06
CA ARG A 97 34.31 11.71 3.76
C ARG A 97 34.87 13.08 3.42
N PHE A 98 34.73 14.06 4.31
CA PHE A 98 35.14 15.45 4.08
C PHE A 98 34.56 16.01 2.77
N LEU A 99 33.30 15.69 2.49
CA LEU A 99 32.59 16.28 1.34
C LEU A 99 32.52 17.79 1.52
N ASP A 100 32.59 18.52 0.40
CA ASP A 100 32.44 19.96 0.46
C ASP A 100 31.04 20.36 0.93
N ALA A 101 30.95 21.51 1.60
CA ALA A 101 29.69 22.00 2.15
C ALA A 101 28.69 22.38 1.04
N PHE A 102 29.19 22.87 -0.10
CA PHE A 102 28.35 23.17 -1.26
C PHE A 102 27.71 21.88 -1.78
N ASP A 103 28.52 20.85 -2.05
CA ASP A 103 28.04 19.56 -2.53
C ASP A 103 27.04 18.92 -1.55
N THR A 104 27.33 19.00 -0.25
CA THR A 104 26.44 18.45 0.80
C THR A 104 25.07 19.12 0.80
N ARG A 105 25.01 20.46 0.69
CA ARG A 105 23.76 21.21 0.65
C ARG A 105 23.00 21.01 -0.66
N GLU A 106 23.72 20.94 -1.77
CA GLU A 106 23.12 20.63 -3.08
C GLU A 106 22.49 19.24 -3.09
N ASP A 107 23.22 18.23 -2.60
CA ASP A 107 22.76 16.85 -2.52
C ASP A 107 21.54 16.71 -1.62
N LEU A 108 21.55 17.33 -0.42
CA LEU A 108 20.37 17.33 0.45
C LEU A 108 19.18 18.02 -0.22
N THR A 109 19.40 19.16 -0.88
CA THR A 109 18.34 19.88 -1.58
C THR A 109 17.71 19.03 -2.67
N ARG A 110 18.54 18.29 -3.44
CA ARG A 110 18.10 17.37 -4.48
C ARG A 110 17.37 16.16 -3.91
N GLN A 111 17.85 15.60 -2.81
CA GLN A 111 17.26 14.42 -2.15
C GLN A 111 15.89 14.74 -1.54
N VAL A 112 15.72 15.89 -0.88
CA VAL A 112 14.41 16.32 -0.34
C VAL A 112 13.40 16.51 -1.47
N LYS A 113 13.82 17.11 -2.60
CA LYS A 113 12.99 17.23 -3.80
C LYS A 113 12.58 15.87 -4.36
N ALA A 114 13.54 14.98 -4.54
CA ALA A 114 13.31 13.64 -5.10
C ALA A 114 12.39 12.81 -4.20
N ALA A 115 12.53 12.94 -2.88
CA ALA A 115 11.63 12.33 -1.92
C ALA A 115 10.19 12.84 -2.09
N LEU A 116 9.99 14.16 -2.14
CA LEU A 116 8.64 14.72 -2.37
C LEU A 116 8.05 14.26 -3.70
N GLN A 117 8.86 14.22 -4.77
CA GLN A 117 8.46 13.72 -6.09
C GLN A 117 7.98 12.27 -6.09
N ALA A 118 8.58 11.43 -5.23
CA ALA A 118 8.24 10.02 -5.13
C ALA A 118 6.91 9.77 -4.40
N ASN A 119 6.35 10.76 -3.70
CA ASN A 119 5.11 10.63 -2.96
C ASN A 119 4.13 11.77 -3.27
N PRO A 120 3.23 11.60 -4.25
CA PRO A 120 2.30 12.65 -4.69
C PRO A 120 1.20 12.97 -3.66
N ASP A 121 1.01 12.14 -2.62
CA ASP A 121 -0.01 12.36 -1.59
C ASP A 121 0.44 13.36 -0.51
N LEU A 122 1.74 13.67 -0.45
CA LEU A 122 2.30 14.66 0.46
C LEU A 122 2.17 16.08 -0.10
N LEU A 123 1.83 17.03 0.76
CA LEU A 123 1.83 18.44 0.40
C LEU A 123 3.24 19.00 0.29
N GLY A 124 4.12 18.61 1.21
CA GLY A 124 5.46 19.16 1.29
C GLY A 124 6.37 18.41 2.24
N LEU A 125 7.68 18.65 2.07
CA LEU A 125 8.74 18.18 2.93
C LEU A 125 9.62 19.36 3.33
N SER A 126 9.77 19.61 4.62
CA SER A 126 10.74 20.57 5.14
C SER A 126 11.87 19.86 5.87
N LEU A 127 13.10 20.38 5.71
CA LEU A 127 14.27 19.92 6.44
C LEU A 127 15.01 21.14 6.99
N VAL A 128 15.02 21.26 8.32
CA VAL A 128 15.59 22.41 9.02
C VAL A 128 16.63 21.94 10.03
N PHE A 129 17.89 22.27 9.78
CA PHE A 129 18.97 22.03 10.73
C PHE A 129 19.00 23.11 11.82
N GLU A 130 19.49 22.75 13.01
CA GLU A 130 19.91 23.76 13.97
C GLU A 130 21.03 24.62 13.39
N ALA A 131 21.21 25.84 13.91
CA ALA A 131 22.28 26.73 13.47
C ALA A 131 23.65 26.01 13.54
N ASN A 132 24.37 26.03 12.43
CA ASN A 132 25.67 25.39 12.20
C ASN A 132 25.68 23.86 12.40
N ALA A 133 24.53 23.18 12.46
CA ALA A 133 24.48 21.75 12.77
C ALA A 133 24.66 20.85 11.55
N LEU A 134 24.46 21.34 10.32
CA LEU A 134 24.68 20.56 9.11
C LEU A 134 26.18 20.35 8.85
N ASP A 135 26.92 21.44 8.68
CA ASP A 135 28.30 21.46 8.19
C ASP A 135 29.21 22.50 8.90
N GLY A 136 28.67 23.22 9.88
CA GLY A 136 29.38 24.26 10.62
C GLY A 136 29.71 25.53 9.83
N LYS A 137 29.07 25.74 8.66
CA LYS A 137 29.44 26.78 7.71
C LYS A 137 28.27 27.67 7.27
N ASP A 138 27.24 27.84 8.10
CA ASP A 138 26.03 28.60 7.73
C ASP A 138 26.35 30.00 7.20
N GLU A 139 27.34 30.68 7.76
CA GLU A 139 27.75 32.04 7.34
C GLU A 139 28.13 32.14 5.85
N LEU A 140 28.59 31.05 5.22
CA LEU A 140 28.95 31.01 3.80
C LEU A 140 27.74 30.94 2.87
N PHE A 141 26.56 30.55 3.37
CA PHE A 141 25.38 30.23 2.59
C PHE A 141 24.20 31.17 2.84
N ALA A 142 24.43 32.33 3.46
CA ALA A 142 23.38 33.30 3.71
C ALA A 142 22.71 33.75 2.40
N ASN A 143 21.37 33.63 2.36
CA ASN A 143 20.51 33.96 1.22
C ASN A 143 20.73 33.09 -0.04
N GLN A 144 21.24 31.87 0.10
CA GLN A 144 21.40 30.90 -1.00
C GLN A 144 20.26 29.88 -0.98
N ALA A 145 19.06 30.33 -1.38
CA ALA A 145 17.84 29.53 -1.33
C ALA A 145 17.89 28.30 -2.26
N GLU A 146 18.64 28.38 -3.36
CA GLU A 146 18.91 27.28 -4.29
C GLU A 146 19.67 26.11 -3.66
N LEU A 147 20.39 26.37 -2.56
CA LEU A 147 21.06 25.36 -1.72
C LEU A 147 20.32 25.12 -0.40
N GLY A 148 19.02 25.44 -0.35
CA GLY A 148 18.20 25.23 0.83
C GLY A 148 18.58 26.07 2.05
N SER A 149 19.31 27.18 1.84
CA SER A 149 19.85 28.00 2.92
C SER A 149 19.10 29.33 3.07
N ASN A 150 18.74 29.69 4.30
CA ASN A 150 17.89 30.85 4.59
C ASN A 150 18.66 32.17 4.75
N ASP A 151 18.00 33.21 5.30
CA ASP A 151 18.53 34.57 5.48
C ASP A 151 19.77 34.65 6.41
N LYS A 152 19.97 33.64 7.26
CA LYS A 152 21.17 33.47 8.09
C LYS A 152 22.11 32.37 7.61
N GLY A 153 21.77 31.76 6.47
CA GLY A 153 22.51 30.67 5.87
C GLY A 153 22.35 29.33 6.60
N ARG A 154 21.41 29.23 7.54
CA ARG A 154 20.98 27.94 8.10
C ARG A 154 20.35 27.11 6.98
N PHE A 155 20.66 25.82 6.93
CA PHE A 155 19.95 24.89 6.06
C PHE A 155 18.50 24.71 6.57
N ALA A 156 17.56 25.36 5.90
CA ALA A 156 16.15 25.40 6.26
C ALA A 156 15.33 25.37 4.98
N LEU A 157 15.27 24.19 4.38
CA LEU A 157 14.66 23.97 3.07
C LEU A 157 13.21 23.53 3.21
N TYR A 158 12.35 24.04 2.34
CA TYR A 158 11.01 23.52 2.14
C TYR A 158 10.74 23.28 0.66
N TRP A 159 10.39 22.04 0.32
CA TRP A 159 9.80 21.69 -0.96
C TRP A 159 8.31 21.43 -0.77
N SER A 160 7.48 21.94 -1.67
CA SER A 160 6.05 21.75 -1.65
C SER A 160 5.51 21.42 -3.04
N GLN A 161 4.35 20.76 -3.09
CA GLN A 161 3.61 20.46 -4.30
C GLN A 161 2.12 20.75 -4.10
N PRO A 162 1.73 22.04 -3.98
CA PRO A 162 0.33 22.42 -3.75
C PRO A 162 -0.62 21.91 -4.84
N THR A 163 -0.09 21.65 -6.04
CA THR A 163 -0.73 20.81 -7.06
C THR A 163 0.18 19.60 -7.32
N PRO A 164 -0.33 18.36 -7.26
CA PRO A 164 0.49 17.16 -7.46
C PRO A 164 1.32 17.25 -8.75
N GLY A 165 2.63 17.01 -8.63
CA GLY A 165 3.59 17.09 -9.74
C GLY A 165 4.12 18.50 -10.07
N LYS A 166 3.51 19.57 -9.56
CA LYS A 166 4.05 20.93 -9.66
C LYS A 166 4.78 21.30 -8.37
N ILE A 167 6.09 21.14 -8.38
CA ILE A 167 6.93 21.31 -7.21
C ILE A 167 7.58 22.69 -7.17
N THR A 168 7.51 23.33 -6.01
CA THR A 168 8.12 24.63 -5.71
C THR A 168 8.94 24.54 -4.43
N SER A 169 9.97 25.37 -4.30
CA SER A 169 10.83 25.44 -3.11
C SER A 169 10.86 26.83 -2.51
N MET A 170 11.14 26.88 -1.22
CA MET A 170 11.55 28.08 -0.51
C MET A 170 12.55 27.74 0.59
N ALA A 171 13.40 28.71 0.94
CA ALA A 171 14.17 28.66 2.17
C ALA A 171 13.35 29.29 3.29
N LEU A 172 13.10 28.53 4.35
CA LEU A 172 12.30 28.94 5.50
C LEU A 172 13.07 30.02 6.29
N PRO A 173 12.56 31.25 6.39
CA PRO A 173 13.27 32.34 7.03
C PRO A 173 13.31 32.17 8.55
N GLU A 174 14.32 32.76 9.20
CA GLU A 174 14.40 32.76 10.68
C GLU A 174 13.17 33.43 11.33
N SER A 175 12.51 34.35 10.65
CA SER A 175 11.28 34.99 11.13
C SER A 175 10.17 33.98 11.41
N ASP A 176 10.02 32.96 10.56
CA ASP A 176 8.95 31.97 10.68
C ASP A 176 9.24 31.00 11.83
N MET A 177 10.51 30.61 11.98
CA MET A 177 10.97 29.80 13.11
C MET A 177 10.91 30.57 14.45
N ALA A 178 10.98 31.90 14.40
CA ALA A 178 10.84 32.77 15.57
C ALA A 178 9.39 33.21 15.85
N ASP A 179 8.43 32.92 14.96
CA ASP A 179 7.05 33.37 15.13
C ASP A 179 6.34 32.58 16.25
N THR A 180 6.03 33.31 17.32
CA THR A 180 5.35 32.78 18.50
C THR A 180 3.90 33.25 18.59
N SER A 181 3.36 33.82 17.51
CA SER A 181 1.94 34.14 17.37
C SER A 181 1.08 32.89 17.63
N ILE A 182 -0.10 33.06 18.22
CA ILE A 182 -0.97 31.94 18.60
C ILE A 182 -1.98 31.68 17.48
N GLY A 183 -1.96 30.47 16.95
CA GLY A 183 -2.89 30.02 15.91
C GLY A 183 -4.27 29.61 16.46
N PRO A 184 -5.20 29.20 15.58
CA PRO A 184 -6.56 28.81 15.96
C PRO A 184 -6.64 27.66 16.98
N SER A 185 -5.65 26.76 16.95
CA SER A 185 -5.53 25.63 17.87
C SER A 185 -5.16 26.04 19.29
N GLY A 186 -4.59 27.23 19.47
CA GLY A 186 -3.93 27.66 20.71
C GLY A 186 -2.44 27.33 20.75
N GLU A 187 -1.89 26.64 19.74
CA GLU A 187 -0.46 26.42 19.60
C GLU A 187 0.24 27.63 18.95
N LYS A 188 1.54 27.76 19.19
CA LYS A 188 2.37 28.77 18.54
C LYS A 188 2.50 28.47 17.05
N ALA A 189 2.58 29.49 16.20
CA ALA A 189 2.74 29.33 14.75
C ALA A 189 3.97 28.50 14.38
N ASN A 190 5.07 28.63 15.14
CA ASN A 190 6.28 27.82 14.99
C ASN A 190 6.24 26.45 15.72
N ALA A 191 5.07 25.91 16.06
CA ALA A 191 4.96 24.58 16.68
C ALA A 191 5.59 23.48 15.82
N TRP A 192 5.50 23.60 14.49
CA TRP A 192 6.15 22.70 13.54
C TRP A 192 7.68 22.67 13.67
N PHE A 193 8.30 23.73 14.18
CA PHE A 193 9.74 23.76 14.44
C PHE A 193 10.07 23.40 15.89
N THR A 194 9.26 23.86 16.85
CA THR A 194 9.58 23.78 18.28
C THR A 194 9.14 22.47 18.94
N CYS A 195 8.09 21.82 18.46
CA CYS A 195 7.59 20.57 19.03
C CYS A 195 8.66 19.46 19.12
N PRO A 196 9.30 19.02 18.02
CA PRO A 196 10.30 17.95 18.08
C PRO A 196 11.51 18.29 18.97
N ARG A 197 11.85 19.59 19.07
CA ARG A 197 12.95 20.09 19.92
C ARG A 197 12.64 19.97 21.41
N THR A 198 11.38 20.15 21.79
CA THR A 198 10.94 20.12 23.19
C THR A 198 10.57 18.71 23.65
N THR A 199 9.93 17.94 22.78
CA THR A 199 9.43 16.59 23.13
C THR A 199 10.45 15.49 22.90
N LEU A 200 11.46 15.73 22.05
CA LEU A 200 12.42 14.72 21.55
C LEU A 200 11.73 13.51 20.90
N LYS A 201 10.49 13.69 20.43
CA LYS A 201 9.67 12.66 19.78
C LYS A 201 8.97 13.24 18.56
N PRO A 202 8.52 12.39 17.61
CA PRO A 202 7.69 12.86 16.53
C PRO A 202 6.40 13.52 17.04
N CYS A 203 5.98 14.59 16.37
CA CYS A 203 4.78 15.36 16.70
C CYS A 203 3.83 15.39 15.51
N VAL A 204 2.52 15.43 15.77
CA VAL A 204 1.51 15.84 14.76
C VAL A 204 1.00 17.21 15.17
N ILE A 205 1.25 18.21 14.33
CA ILE A 205 0.91 19.60 14.59
C ILE A 205 -0.58 19.83 14.35
N GLU A 206 -1.23 20.60 15.22
CA GLU A 206 -2.62 20.99 15.02
C GLU A 206 -2.81 21.71 13.67
N PRO A 207 -3.99 21.63 13.03
CA PRO A 207 -4.27 22.36 11.79
C PRO A 207 -3.85 23.84 11.84
N TYR A 208 -3.01 24.27 10.90
CA TYR A 208 -2.48 25.63 10.82
C TYR A 208 -2.36 26.12 9.37
N PHE A 209 -2.39 27.45 9.20
CA PHE A 209 -2.17 28.08 7.91
C PHE A 209 -0.70 28.38 7.71
N TYR A 210 -0.21 28.10 6.50
CA TYR A 210 1.13 28.49 6.06
C TYR A 210 1.08 29.07 4.64
N VAL A 211 1.95 30.04 4.36
CA VAL A 211 1.97 30.72 3.06
C VAL A 211 2.88 29.95 2.11
N ILE A 212 2.30 29.36 1.05
CA ILE A 212 3.03 28.68 -0.03
C ILE A 212 2.73 29.42 -1.33
N ASP A 213 3.76 29.89 -2.05
CA ASP A 213 3.62 30.65 -3.30
C ASP A 213 2.63 31.83 -3.20
N GLY A 214 2.59 32.51 -2.04
CA GLY A 214 1.69 33.63 -1.77
C GLY A 214 0.24 33.24 -1.44
N GLN A 215 -0.06 31.96 -1.32
CA GLN A 215 -1.39 31.44 -0.93
C GLN A 215 -1.37 30.87 0.49
N ASN A 216 -2.38 31.20 1.28
CA ASN A 216 -2.60 30.55 2.57
C ASN A 216 -3.10 29.13 2.33
N VAL A 217 -2.26 28.14 2.62
CA VAL A 217 -2.59 26.72 2.56
C VAL A 217 -2.84 26.23 3.98
N LEU A 218 -3.98 25.57 4.18
CA LEU A 218 -4.31 24.94 5.45
C LEU A 218 -3.72 23.51 5.47
N MET A 219 -2.91 23.21 6.48
CA MET A 219 -2.19 21.95 6.58
C MET A 219 -2.04 21.46 8.02
N THR A 220 -1.61 20.21 8.14
CA THR A 220 -1.08 19.61 9.37
C THR A 220 0.24 18.95 9.02
N SER A 221 1.12 18.79 10.00
CA SER A 221 2.48 18.28 9.75
C SER A 221 2.84 17.19 10.75
N ILE A 222 3.46 16.14 10.25
CA ILE A 222 4.16 15.16 11.07
C ILE A 222 5.63 15.57 11.10
N VAL A 223 6.14 15.92 12.29
CA VAL A 223 7.49 16.45 12.44
C VAL A 223 8.36 15.49 13.22
N PHE A 224 9.54 15.20 12.68
CA PHE A 224 10.51 14.24 13.21
C PHE A 224 11.74 14.96 13.76
N PRO A 225 12.16 14.69 15.01
CA PRO A 225 13.46 15.11 15.50
C PRO A 225 14.56 14.23 14.90
N LEU A 226 15.52 14.84 14.22
CA LEU A 226 16.76 14.17 13.80
C LEU A 226 17.79 14.38 14.91
N MET A 227 18.20 13.29 15.54
CA MET A 227 19.02 13.32 16.75
C MET A 227 20.38 12.68 16.55
N VAL A 228 21.41 13.33 17.12
CA VAL A 228 22.77 12.79 17.24
C VAL A 228 23.19 12.94 18.70
N ASN A 229 23.64 11.84 19.32
CA ASN A 229 24.05 11.80 20.74
C ASN A 229 23.00 12.38 21.70
N GLY A 230 21.71 12.12 21.45
CA GLY A 230 20.59 12.59 22.28
C GLY A 230 20.26 14.07 22.14
N LYS A 231 20.86 14.80 21.19
CA LYS A 231 20.53 16.19 20.88
C LYS A 231 19.86 16.27 19.51
N VAL A 232 18.81 17.08 19.41
CA VAL A 232 18.19 17.41 18.11
C VAL A 232 19.14 18.30 17.33
N ILE A 233 19.49 17.87 16.13
CA ILE A 233 20.35 18.60 15.19
C ILE A 233 19.58 19.10 13.95
N ALA A 234 18.42 18.51 13.68
CA ALA A 234 17.51 18.94 12.64
C ALA A 234 16.08 18.50 12.95
N SER A 235 15.13 19.10 12.25
CA SER A 235 13.74 18.68 12.21
C SER A 235 13.35 18.43 10.75
N LEU A 236 12.71 17.30 10.49
CA LEU A 236 12.09 16.99 9.21
C LEU A 236 10.58 17.08 9.38
N SER A 237 9.87 17.84 8.55
CA SER A 237 8.41 17.88 8.56
C SER A 237 7.84 17.26 7.28
N VAL A 238 6.81 16.46 7.44
CA VAL A 238 5.97 15.92 6.38
C VAL A 238 4.62 16.59 6.46
N ASP A 239 4.30 17.40 5.46
CA ASP A 239 3.07 18.18 5.46
C ASP A 239 1.95 17.46 4.72
N ILE A 240 0.76 17.48 5.31
CA ILE A 240 -0.46 16.87 4.80
C ILE A 240 -1.46 18.00 4.51
N ASN A 241 -1.97 18.02 3.28
CA ASN A 241 -2.94 19.01 2.84
C ASN A 241 -4.30 18.72 3.49
N LEU A 242 -4.91 19.70 4.17
CA LEU A 242 -6.25 19.53 4.74
C LEU A 242 -7.33 19.43 3.67
N ASN A 243 -7.10 19.88 2.44
CA ASN A 243 -8.01 19.61 1.32
C ASN A 243 -8.11 18.12 1.01
N SER A 244 -7.04 17.34 1.22
CA SER A 244 -7.08 15.88 1.07
C SER A 244 -7.93 15.24 2.17
N LEU A 245 -7.78 15.67 3.42
CA LEU A 245 -8.61 15.21 4.54
C LEU A 245 -10.09 15.61 4.37
N GLN A 246 -10.33 16.82 3.84
CA GLN A 246 -11.66 17.27 3.44
C GLN A 246 -12.29 16.35 2.40
N ALA A 247 -11.55 16.02 1.33
CA ALA A 247 -12.03 15.10 0.29
C ALA A 247 -12.37 13.72 0.85
N VAL A 248 -11.55 13.20 1.77
CA VAL A 248 -11.82 11.94 2.49
C VAL A 248 -13.14 12.04 3.28
N SER A 249 -13.36 13.12 4.02
CA SER A 249 -14.60 13.33 4.77
C SER A 249 -15.84 13.38 3.85
N GLN A 250 -15.74 14.07 2.71
CA GLN A 250 -16.82 14.18 1.73
C GLN A 250 -17.14 12.84 1.06
N GLN A 251 -16.11 12.09 0.68
CA GLN A 251 -16.28 10.77 0.08
C GLN A 251 -16.88 9.77 1.08
N ALA A 252 -16.48 9.82 2.35
CA ALA A 252 -17.05 9.01 3.41
C ALA A 252 -18.54 9.35 3.62
N SER A 253 -18.88 10.64 3.68
CA SER A 253 -20.27 11.10 3.78
C SER A 253 -21.14 10.56 2.63
N GLN A 254 -20.68 10.67 1.37
CA GLN A 254 -21.42 10.17 0.21
C GLN A 254 -21.73 8.66 0.26
N LYS A 255 -20.85 7.85 0.85
CA LYS A 255 -21.02 6.39 0.97
C LYS A 255 -21.91 5.99 2.14
N LEU A 256 -22.02 6.83 3.17
CA LEU A 256 -22.74 6.52 4.39
C LEU A 256 -24.18 7.05 4.32
N TYR A 257 -25.13 6.12 4.30
CA TYR A 257 -26.57 6.40 4.27
C TYR A 257 -26.96 7.37 3.14
N ASP A 258 -26.51 7.09 1.91
CA ASP A 258 -26.82 7.87 0.71
C ASP A 258 -26.50 9.37 0.83
N GLY A 259 -25.40 9.72 1.52
CA GLY A 259 -24.97 11.11 1.71
C GLY A 259 -25.61 11.82 2.90
N GLN A 260 -26.42 11.13 3.71
CA GLN A 260 -27.12 11.75 4.85
C GLN A 260 -26.29 11.80 6.14
N THR A 261 -25.15 11.09 6.19
CA THR A 261 -24.22 11.14 7.32
C THR A 261 -23.23 12.28 7.12
N GLN A 262 -23.12 13.18 8.10
CA GLN A 262 -22.04 14.16 8.12
C GLN A 262 -20.81 13.51 8.76
N VAL A 263 -19.68 13.59 8.07
CA VAL A 263 -18.38 13.11 8.54
C VAL A 263 -17.49 14.32 8.83
N SER A 264 -16.88 14.32 10.00
CA SER A 264 -15.89 15.31 10.41
C SER A 264 -14.62 14.64 10.90
N ILE A 265 -13.47 15.26 10.64
CA ILE A 265 -12.16 14.84 11.16
C ILE A 265 -11.72 15.93 12.13
N LEU A 266 -11.44 15.52 13.36
CA LEU A 266 -11.16 16.39 14.50
C LEU A 266 -9.71 16.22 14.93
N SER A 267 -9.04 17.34 15.10
CA SER A 267 -7.75 17.39 15.79
C SER A 267 -7.94 17.23 17.31
N PRO A 268 -6.86 17.01 18.09
CA PRO A 268 -6.93 16.86 19.54
C PRO A 268 -7.54 18.07 20.26
N THR A 269 -7.34 19.29 19.74
CA THR A 269 -7.97 20.51 20.28
C THR A 269 -9.41 20.74 19.79
N GLY A 270 -9.95 19.84 18.97
CA GLY A 270 -11.29 19.91 18.40
C GLY A 270 -11.38 20.78 17.15
N LEU A 271 -10.27 21.10 16.46
CA LEU A 271 -10.34 21.77 15.17
C LEU A 271 -10.81 20.82 14.08
N LEU A 272 -11.62 21.35 13.16
CA LEU A 272 -12.04 20.63 11.97
C LEU A 272 -10.90 20.55 10.96
N ALA A 273 -10.33 19.36 10.80
CA ALA A 273 -9.39 19.01 9.74
C ALA A 273 -10.09 18.44 8.49
N GLY A 274 -11.35 18.03 8.64
CA GLY A 274 -12.27 17.65 7.56
C GLY A 274 -13.69 17.90 8.04
N TYR A 275 -14.54 18.46 7.19
CA TYR A 275 -15.95 18.70 7.48
C TYR A 275 -16.77 18.57 6.20
N SER A 276 -17.34 17.38 6.01
CA SER A 276 -18.05 17.04 4.77
C SER A 276 -19.17 18.03 4.36
N PRO A 277 -19.93 18.67 5.27
CA PRO A 277 -20.99 19.59 4.87
C PRO A 277 -20.48 20.92 4.28
N ASP A 278 -19.35 21.44 4.77
CA ASP A 278 -18.88 22.79 4.43
C ASP A 278 -17.37 22.97 4.66
N ALA A 279 -16.58 22.94 3.58
CA ALA A 279 -15.13 23.13 3.66
C ALA A 279 -14.72 24.52 4.20
N SER A 280 -15.60 25.53 4.23
CA SER A 280 -15.29 26.85 4.79
C SER A 280 -15.17 26.84 6.32
N LYS A 281 -15.58 25.75 6.98
CA LYS A 281 -15.50 25.56 8.43
C LYS A 281 -14.20 24.92 8.90
N LEU A 282 -13.32 24.52 7.97
CA LEU A 282 -12.02 23.97 8.34
C LEU A 282 -11.25 24.94 9.23
N SER A 283 -10.48 24.41 10.19
CA SER A 283 -9.78 25.15 11.26
C SER A 283 -10.66 25.87 12.29
N GLN A 284 -11.99 25.77 12.23
CA GLN A 284 -12.87 26.21 13.32
C GLN A 284 -12.98 25.11 14.39
N ARG A 285 -13.24 25.50 15.63
CA ARG A 285 -13.46 24.54 16.73
C ARG A 285 -14.83 23.90 16.59
N LEU A 286 -14.93 22.60 16.91
CA LEU A 286 -16.19 21.87 16.87
C LEU A 286 -17.27 22.55 17.72
N GLU A 287 -16.95 23.09 18.89
CA GLU A 287 -17.88 23.82 19.75
C GLU A 287 -18.48 25.09 19.12
N GLN A 288 -17.82 25.67 18.10
CA GLN A 288 -18.34 26.82 17.35
C GLN A 288 -19.31 26.38 16.25
N VAL A 289 -19.08 25.18 15.68
CA VAL A 289 -19.90 24.61 14.61
C VAL A 289 -21.09 23.82 15.16
N ASP A 290 -20.89 23.15 16.28
CA ASP A 290 -21.89 22.42 17.07
C ASP A 290 -21.82 22.86 18.55
N PRO A 291 -22.49 23.98 18.91
CA PRO A 291 -22.50 24.47 20.30
C PRO A 291 -23.20 23.53 21.29
N ALA A 292 -24.04 22.60 20.81
CA ALA A 292 -24.82 21.74 21.68
C ALA A 292 -23.99 20.57 22.22
N SER A 293 -23.12 19.99 21.39
CA SER A 293 -22.37 18.77 21.74
C SER A 293 -20.85 18.90 21.58
N GLY A 294 -20.36 19.95 20.92
CA GLY A 294 -18.95 20.06 20.54
C GLY A 294 -17.98 19.99 21.72
N ALA A 295 -18.23 20.73 22.80
CA ALA A 295 -17.36 20.73 23.98
C ALA A 295 -17.29 19.35 24.66
N GLN A 296 -18.42 18.64 24.75
CA GLN A 296 -18.49 17.28 25.31
C GLN A 296 -17.71 16.30 24.43
N LEU A 297 -17.88 16.36 23.11
CA LEU A 297 -17.19 15.48 22.16
C LEU A 297 -15.68 15.73 22.13
N THR A 298 -15.24 16.99 22.18
CA THR A 298 -13.82 17.33 22.29
C THR A 298 -13.22 16.84 23.60
N SER A 299 -13.95 16.94 24.73
CA SER A 299 -13.49 16.36 26.00
C SER A 299 -13.44 14.83 25.97
N ALA A 300 -14.38 14.16 25.30
CA ALA A 300 -14.38 12.72 25.13
C ALA A 300 -13.15 12.26 24.31
N LEU A 301 -12.82 12.98 23.23
CA LEU A 301 -11.63 12.73 22.42
C LEU A 301 -10.33 12.75 23.23
N ALA A 302 -10.21 13.70 24.16
CA ALA A 302 -9.01 13.84 25.00
C ALA A 302 -8.88 12.79 26.12
N SER A 303 -9.98 12.14 26.51
CA SER A 303 -10.05 11.30 27.72
C SER A 303 -10.13 9.80 27.47
N SER A 304 -10.51 9.36 26.27
CA SER A 304 -10.69 7.94 25.95
C SER A 304 -10.21 7.60 24.54
N THR A 305 -9.70 6.38 24.39
CA THR A 305 -9.39 5.79 23.07
C THR A 305 -10.53 4.94 22.53
N GLN A 306 -11.62 4.77 23.28
CA GLN A 306 -12.80 4.02 22.86
C GLN A 306 -13.78 4.90 22.10
N THR A 307 -14.51 4.28 21.18
CA THR A 307 -15.62 4.91 20.46
C THR A 307 -16.66 5.44 21.45
N HIS A 308 -17.08 6.69 21.26
CA HIS A 308 -18.06 7.36 22.10
C HIS A 308 -19.29 7.74 21.29
N SER A 309 -20.47 7.26 21.71
CA SER A 309 -21.75 7.62 21.11
C SER A 309 -22.52 8.59 21.99
N LEU A 310 -23.04 9.65 21.36
CA LEU A 310 -23.88 10.67 21.98
C LEU A 310 -25.18 10.78 21.17
N ARG A 311 -26.30 10.42 21.79
CA ARG A 311 -27.62 10.54 21.19
C ARG A 311 -28.27 11.86 21.62
N THR A 312 -28.77 12.60 20.65
CA THR A 312 -29.57 13.81 20.81
C THR A 312 -30.95 13.59 20.21
N ASP A 313 -31.92 14.48 20.46
CA ASP A 313 -33.32 14.34 20.01
C ASP A 313 -33.51 14.16 18.49
N HIS A 314 -32.49 14.48 17.68
CA HIS A 314 -32.56 14.42 16.22
C HIS A 314 -31.38 13.72 15.54
N GLN A 315 -30.32 13.40 16.29
CA GLN A 315 -29.07 12.91 15.73
C GLN A 315 -28.38 11.93 16.67
N LEU A 316 -27.76 10.90 16.09
CA LEU A 316 -26.77 10.07 16.76
C LEU A 316 -25.39 10.49 16.29
N LYS A 317 -24.56 10.91 17.23
CA LYS A 317 -23.17 11.32 17.01
C LYS A 317 -22.24 10.23 17.51
N VAL A 318 -21.37 9.73 16.65
CA VAL A 318 -20.37 8.70 16.97
C VAL A 318 -18.99 9.28 16.74
N LEU A 319 -18.22 9.38 17.82
CA LEU A 319 -16.84 9.80 17.81
C LEU A 319 -15.94 8.57 17.93
N ALA A 320 -15.18 8.28 16.88
CA ALA A 320 -14.17 7.22 16.85
C ALA A 320 -12.76 7.83 16.96
N PRO A 321 -12.09 7.71 18.11
CA PRO A 321 -10.72 8.19 18.29
C PRO A 321 -9.70 7.34 17.51
N PHE A 322 -8.66 7.95 16.98
CA PHE A 322 -7.48 7.27 16.44
C PHE A 322 -6.20 8.05 16.78
N ALA A 323 -5.09 7.33 16.96
CA ALA A 323 -3.77 7.94 17.07
C ALA A 323 -3.16 8.08 15.67
N PRO A 324 -2.87 9.29 15.17
CA PRO A 324 -2.30 9.48 13.83
C PRO A 324 -0.90 8.88 13.70
N ILE A 325 -0.14 8.85 14.79
CA ILE A 325 1.20 8.27 14.89
C ILE A 325 1.35 7.51 16.22
N PRO A 326 2.33 6.60 16.35
CA PRO A 326 2.57 5.89 17.60
C PRO A 326 2.88 6.86 18.76
N GLY A 327 2.07 6.81 19.83
CA GLY A 327 2.23 7.68 21.00
C GLY A 327 1.78 9.14 20.80
N GLY A 328 1.18 9.48 19.66
CA GLY A 328 0.58 10.79 19.42
C GLY A 328 -0.75 10.99 20.17
N LYS A 329 -1.17 12.26 20.33
CA LYS A 329 -2.50 12.60 20.87
C LYS A 329 -3.60 12.10 19.93
N ALA A 330 -4.74 11.71 20.48
CA ALA A 330 -5.85 11.19 19.70
C ALA A 330 -6.49 12.27 18.81
N TRP A 331 -6.65 11.95 17.54
CA TRP A 331 -7.54 12.62 16.59
C TRP A 331 -8.86 11.84 16.56
N GLY A 332 -9.92 12.45 16.05
CA GLY A 332 -11.25 11.83 16.05
C GLY A 332 -11.91 11.87 14.69
N VAL A 333 -12.65 10.81 14.35
CA VAL A 333 -13.66 10.87 13.30
C VAL A 333 -15.02 10.96 13.95
N LEU A 334 -15.77 12.01 13.61
CA LEU A 334 -17.13 12.22 14.08
C LEU A 334 -18.10 11.92 12.94
N LEU A 335 -18.95 10.91 13.14
CA LEU A 335 -20.11 10.65 12.31
C LEU A 335 -21.34 11.25 12.99
N ASP A 336 -22.05 12.10 12.27
CA ASP A 336 -23.30 12.69 12.72
C ASP A 336 -24.41 12.23 11.77
N VAL A 337 -25.30 11.38 12.29
CA VAL A 337 -26.36 10.74 11.52
C VAL A 337 -27.71 11.20 12.02
N PRO A 338 -28.59 11.71 11.14
CA PRO A 338 -29.97 12.02 11.51
C PRO A 338 -30.70 10.78 12.01
N GLU A 339 -31.37 10.88 13.16
CA GLU A 339 -32.06 9.76 13.79
C GLU A 339 -33.11 9.14 12.86
N LYS A 340 -33.85 9.97 12.11
CA LYS A 340 -34.82 9.55 11.08
C LYS A 340 -34.24 8.57 10.06
N VAL A 341 -32.95 8.69 9.73
CA VAL A 341 -32.28 7.84 8.73
C VAL A 341 -31.89 6.50 9.34
N LEU A 342 -31.47 6.50 10.62
CA LEU A 342 -31.14 5.29 11.36
C LEU A 342 -32.37 4.41 11.61
N VAL A 343 -33.49 5.03 11.98
CA VAL A 343 -34.72 4.29 12.33
C VAL A 343 -35.64 4.00 11.15
N ALA A 344 -35.36 4.51 9.94
CA ALA A 344 -36.20 4.31 8.76
C ALA A 344 -36.54 2.82 8.48
N PRO A 345 -35.60 1.86 8.58
CA PRO A 345 -35.93 0.44 8.44
C PRO A 345 -36.87 -0.08 9.56
N ALA A 346 -36.69 0.42 10.79
CA ALA A 346 -37.54 0.06 11.93
C ALA A 346 -38.95 0.65 11.79
N GLU A 347 -39.08 1.88 11.27
CA GLU A 347 -40.38 2.49 10.97
C GLU A 347 -41.10 1.78 9.82
N ALA A 348 -40.39 1.37 8.77
CA ALA A 348 -40.96 0.57 7.69
C ALA A 348 -41.51 -0.77 8.21
N LEU A 349 -40.75 -1.46 9.07
CA LEU A 349 -41.22 -2.70 9.72
C LEU A 349 -42.42 -2.45 10.63
N LYS A 350 -42.42 -1.38 11.42
CA LYS A 350 -43.55 -0.96 12.25
C LYS A 350 -44.82 -0.75 11.42
N ASN A 351 -44.71 -0.04 10.30
CA ASN A 351 -45.85 0.22 9.41
C ASN A 351 -46.38 -1.07 8.77
N GLN A 352 -45.50 -2.02 8.43
CA GLN A 352 -45.89 -3.33 7.91
C GLN A 352 -46.59 -4.18 8.97
N LEU A 353 -46.05 -4.25 10.20
CA LEU A 353 -46.67 -4.95 11.32
C LEU A 353 -48.04 -4.36 11.68
N ASP A 354 -48.17 -3.03 11.69
CA ASP A 354 -49.45 -2.35 11.97
C ASP A 354 -50.49 -2.66 10.87
N ALA A 355 -50.08 -2.75 9.60
CA ALA A 355 -50.95 -3.13 8.48
C ALA A 355 -51.40 -4.60 8.53
N ASP A 356 -50.50 -5.52 8.91
CA ASP A 356 -50.82 -6.94 8.99
C ASP A 356 -51.72 -7.27 10.20
N ASN A 357 -51.51 -6.59 11.34
CA ASN A 357 -52.39 -6.71 12.50
C ASN A 357 -53.82 -6.20 12.24
N ALA A 358 -53.97 -5.12 11.47
CA ALA A 358 -55.28 -4.58 11.10
C ALA A 358 -56.07 -5.58 10.23
N LYS A 359 -55.40 -6.28 9.30
CA LYS A 359 -56.01 -7.34 8.48
C LYS A 359 -56.40 -8.55 9.34
N GLY A 360 -55.53 -8.98 10.26
CA GLY A 360 -55.80 -10.08 11.19
C GLY A 360 -57.03 -9.83 12.08
N THR A 361 -57.13 -8.62 12.63
CA THR A 361 -58.26 -8.21 13.49
C THR A 361 -59.60 -8.24 12.75
N LEU A 362 -59.64 -7.78 11.49
CA LEU A 362 -60.87 -7.80 10.68
C LEU A 362 -61.30 -9.23 10.33
N LEU A 363 -60.35 -10.11 10.03
CA LEU A 363 -60.62 -11.50 9.69
C LEU A 363 -61.11 -12.30 10.91
N GLU A 364 -60.54 -12.08 12.10
CA GLU A 364 -60.99 -12.70 13.36
C GLU A 364 -62.39 -12.23 13.78
N LEU A 365 -62.70 -10.93 13.66
CA LEU A 365 -64.04 -10.41 13.95
C LEU A 365 -65.09 -10.97 12.97
N GLY A 366 -64.73 -11.12 11.69
CA GLY A 366 -65.59 -11.73 10.68
C GLY A 366 -65.89 -13.20 10.96
N LEU A 367 -64.87 -13.98 11.33
CA LEU A 367 -65.03 -15.39 11.71
C LEU A 367 -65.80 -15.57 13.02
N GLY A 368 -65.59 -14.69 14.00
CA GLY A 368 -66.34 -14.68 15.27
C GLY A 368 -67.84 -14.39 15.07
N LEU A 369 -68.16 -13.42 14.21
CA LEU A 369 -69.54 -13.10 13.84
C LEU A 369 -70.21 -14.27 13.10
N LEU A 370 -69.49 -14.88 12.17
CA LEU A 370 -69.96 -16.05 11.42
C LEU A 370 -70.23 -17.24 12.34
N ALA A 371 -69.32 -17.54 13.29
CA ALA A 371 -69.48 -18.62 14.25
C ALA A 371 -70.69 -18.41 15.19
N ALA A 372 -70.94 -17.17 15.63
CA ALA A 372 -72.11 -16.83 16.44
C ALA A 372 -73.43 -17.01 15.67
N VAL A 373 -73.48 -16.60 14.40
CA VAL A 373 -74.65 -16.78 13.52
C VAL A 373 -74.91 -18.25 13.23
N VAL A 374 -73.87 -19.03 12.90
CA VAL A 374 -73.99 -20.47 12.63
C VAL A 374 -74.42 -21.24 13.87
N GLY A 375 -73.89 -20.92 15.06
CA GLY A 375 -74.29 -21.59 16.30
C GLY A 375 -75.73 -21.28 16.75
N LEU A 376 -76.24 -20.07 16.48
CA LEU A 376 -77.66 -19.74 16.71
C LEU A 376 -78.60 -20.51 15.77
N ILE A 377 -78.16 -20.76 14.53
CA ILE A 377 -78.91 -21.54 13.53
C ILE A 377 -78.91 -23.04 13.89
N LEU A 378 -77.79 -23.59 14.37
CA LEU A 378 -77.67 -25.00 14.76
C LEU A 378 -78.53 -25.34 16.00
N VAL A 379 -78.63 -24.44 16.98
CA VAL A 379 -79.49 -24.60 18.18
C VAL A 379 -80.99 -24.57 17.82
N TRP A 380 -81.38 -23.85 16.76
CA TRP A 380 -82.75 -23.81 16.24
C TRP A 380 -83.14 -25.09 15.47
N LEU A 381 -82.20 -25.66 14.70
CA LEU A 381 -82.41 -26.87 13.90
C LEU A 381 -82.51 -28.14 14.75
N MET A 382 -81.76 -28.22 15.86
CA MET A 382 -81.72 -29.39 16.75
C MET A 382 -83.05 -29.67 17.48
N ALA A 383 -83.90 -28.65 17.66
CA ALA A 383 -85.20 -28.77 18.31
C ALA A 383 -86.30 -29.40 17.43
N ARG A 384 -86.07 -29.53 16.11
CA ARG A 384 -87.09 -29.98 15.14
C ARG A 384 -86.86 -31.39 14.56
N SER A 385 -85.67 -31.97 14.71
CA SER A 385 -85.23 -33.08 13.84
C SER A 385 -85.10 -34.48 14.47
N VAL A 386 -85.45 -34.68 15.74
CA VAL A 386 -85.01 -35.90 16.47
C VAL A 386 -85.87 -37.16 16.28
N THR A 387 -87.08 -37.12 15.72
CA THR A 387 -87.93 -38.35 15.72
C THR A 387 -88.58 -38.66 14.38
N ARG A 388 -87.83 -39.26 13.43
CA ARG A 388 -88.18 -40.54 12.78
C ARG A 388 -87.50 -40.94 11.43
N PRO A 389 -86.81 -40.12 10.62
CA PRO A 389 -86.27 -40.63 9.35
C PRO A 389 -84.82 -41.17 9.39
N ILE A 390 -84.18 -41.22 10.56
CA ILE A 390 -82.74 -41.57 10.73
C ILE A 390 -82.38 -42.99 10.25
N LEU A 391 -83.33 -43.92 10.17
CA LEU A 391 -83.02 -45.32 9.80
C LEU A 391 -82.92 -45.59 8.28
N GLY A 392 -83.36 -44.66 7.41
CA GLY A 392 -83.36 -44.87 5.96
C GLY A 392 -82.07 -44.46 5.22
N VAL A 393 -81.32 -43.51 5.77
CA VAL A 393 -80.08 -42.99 5.13
C VAL A 393 -78.84 -43.77 5.55
N ALA A 394 -78.87 -44.43 6.71
CA ALA A 394 -77.76 -45.24 7.22
C ALA A 394 -77.36 -46.36 6.24
N HIS A 395 -78.32 -47.00 5.56
CA HIS A 395 -78.04 -48.06 4.58
C HIS A 395 -77.42 -47.55 3.27
N MET A 396 -77.60 -46.27 2.90
CA MET A 396 -77.00 -45.71 1.67
C MET A 396 -75.59 -45.13 1.89
N LEU A 397 -75.24 -44.79 3.13
CA LEU A 397 -73.88 -44.42 3.54
C LEU A 397 -72.98 -45.64 3.70
N GLU A 398 -73.54 -46.81 4.00
CA GLU A 398 -72.83 -48.09 4.05
C GLU A 398 -72.28 -48.50 2.68
N ASP A 399 -73.02 -48.29 1.59
CA ASP A 399 -72.58 -48.59 0.21
C ASP A 399 -71.46 -47.66 -0.30
N ILE A 400 -71.37 -46.41 0.19
CA ILE A 400 -70.30 -45.46 -0.19
C ILE A 400 -69.07 -45.61 0.73
N ALA A 401 -69.27 -46.00 2.00
CA ALA A 401 -68.18 -46.27 2.94
C ALA A 401 -67.49 -47.64 2.70
N SER A 402 -68.14 -48.56 1.97
CA SER A 402 -67.59 -49.88 1.61
C SER A 402 -67.15 -50.01 0.14
N GLY A 403 -67.35 -48.97 -0.68
CA GLY A 403 -66.96 -48.93 -2.10
C GLY A 403 -65.55 -48.37 -2.35
N GLU A 404 -64.91 -48.82 -3.43
CA GLU A 404 -63.52 -48.54 -3.85
C GLU A 404 -63.20 -47.07 -4.22
N GLY A 405 -63.62 -46.08 -3.42
CA GLY A 405 -63.21 -44.67 -3.60
C GLY A 405 -63.75 -43.97 -4.86
N ASP A 406 -64.84 -44.45 -5.44
CA ASP A 406 -65.44 -43.88 -6.65
C ASP A 406 -66.28 -42.61 -6.36
N LEU A 407 -65.61 -41.46 -6.41
CA LEU A 407 -66.21 -40.15 -6.17
C LEU A 407 -67.06 -39.66 -7.36
N THR A 408 -67.16 -40.41 -8.47
CA THR A 408 -67.98 -40.05 -9.63
C THR A 408 -69.47 -40.41 -9.44
N ARG A 409 -69.79 -41.23 -8.44
CA ARG A 409 -71.15 -41.61 -8.08
C ARG A 409 -71.92 -40.42 -7.49
N ARG A 410 -73.23 -40.37 -7.72
CA ARG A 410 -74.13 -39.34 -7.18
C ARG A 410 -75.38 -40.01 -6.60
N LEU A 411 -75.91 -39.45 -5.52
CA LEU A 411 -77.15 -39.91 -4.91
C LEU A 411 -78.34 -39.39 -5.73
N ALA A 412 -79.17 -40.31 -6.27
CA ALA A 412 -80.37 -39.99 -7.02
C ALA A 412 -81.61 -40.17 -6.12
N TYR A 413 -82.07 -39.07 -5.50
CA TYR A 413 -83.29 -39.07 -4.69
C TYR A 413 -84.21 -37.91 -5.13
N ALA A 414 -85.35 -38.25 -5.75
CA ALA A 414 -86.16 -37.30 -6.52
C ALA A 414 -87.28 -36.59 -5.70
N LYS A 415 -87.38 -36.82 -4.38
CA LYS A 415 -88.37 -36.12 -3.54
C LYS A 415 -87.81 -34.81 -2.99
N GLN A 416 -88.63 -33.76 -2.96
CA GLN A 416 -88.28 -32.42 -2.45
C GLN A 416 -88.51 -32.30 -0.93
N ASP A 417 -88.00 -33.26 -0.16
CA ASP A 417 -88.04 -33.29 1.31
C ASP A 417 -86.62 -33.16 1.89
N GLU A 418 -86.48 -33.23 3.22
CA GLU A 418 -85.20 -33.08 3.91
C GLU A 418 -84.15 -34.14 3.50
N LEU A 419 -84.58 -35.30 2.97
CA LEU A 419 -83.70 -36.36 2.48
C LEU A 419 -83.26 -36.09 1.03
N GLY A 420 -84.11 -35.49 0.20
CA GLY A 420 -83.70 -34.94 -1.09
C GLY A 420 -82.76 -33.74 -0.97
N GLN A 421 -82.92 -32.91 0.06
CA GLN A 421 -81.94 -31.87 0.38
C GLN A 421 -80.61 -32.50 0.83
N LEU A 422 -80.62 -33.57 1.64
CA LEU A 422 -79.39 -34.28 2.06
C LEU A 422 -78.64 -34.91 0.87
N ALA A 423 -79.35 -35.60 -0.03
CA ALA A 423 -78.76 -36.12 -1.27
C ALA A 423 -78.18 -35.01 -2.15
N GLY A 424 -78.87 -33.85 -2.23
CA GLY A 424 -78.36 -32.66 -2.92
C GLY A 424 -77.11 -32.04 -2.28
N TRP A 425 -77.07 -31.91 -0.94
CA TRP A 425 -75.91 -31.40 -0.22
C TRP A 425 -74.71 -32.36 -0.25
N PHE A 426 -74.95 -33.67 -0.23
CA PHE A 426 -73.90 -34.68 -0.38
C PHE A 426 -73.28 -34.64 -1.78
N ASN A 427 -74.10 -34.52 -2.83
CA ASN A 427 -73.60 -34.33 -4.20
C ASN A 427 -72.77 -33.03 -4.32
N ARG A 428 -73.19 -31.92 -3.69
CA ARG A 428 -72.39 -30.67 -3.64
C ARG A 428 -71.08 -30.82 -2.86
N PHE A 429 -71.04 -31.67 -1.83
CA PHE A 429 -69.81 -31.98 -1.12
C PHE A 429 -68.83 -32.73 -2.03
N LEU A 430 -69.32 -33.72 -2.80
CA LEU A 430 -68.51 -34.40 -3.81
C LEU A 430 -68.03 -33.45 -4.91
N ASP A 431 -68.86 -32.51 -5.36
CA ASP A 431 -68.48 -31.49 -6.35
C ASP A 431 -67.35 -30.56 -5.86
N LYS A 432 -67.17 -30.41 -4.53
CA LYS A 432 -66.03 -29.69 -3.94
C LYS A 432 -64.84 -30.60 -3.66
N LEU A 433 -65.06 -31.85 -3.30
CA LEU A 433 -64.00 -32.80 -2.96
C LEU A 433 -63.23 -33.26 -4.20
N GLN A 434 -63.93 -33.47 -5.33
CA GLN A 434 -63.32 -33.87 -6.60
C GLN A 434 -62.19 -32.92 -7.07
N PRO A 435 -62.40 -31.60 -7.21
CA PRO A 435 -61.34 -30.69 -7.64
C PRO A 435 -60.19 -30.59 -6.63
N ILE A 436 -60.44 -30.79 -5.32
CA ILE A 436 -59.37 -30.82 -4.30
C ILE A 436 -58.49 -32.05 -4.49
N ILE A 437 -59.08 -33.25 -4.68
CA ILE A 437 -58.29 -34.46 -4.93
C ILE A 437 -57.54 -34.38 -6.27
N ALA A 438 -58.15 -33.79 -7.30
CA ALA A 438 -57.47 -33.53 -8.58
C ALA A 438 -56.28 -32.57 -8.43
N GLU A 439 -56.42 -31.51 -7.63
CA GLU A 439 -55.35 -30.54 -7.34
C GLU A 439 -54.23 -31.14 -6.50
N VAL A 440 -54.55 -32.03 -5.55
CA VAL A 440 -53.55 -32.79 -4.78
C VAL A 440 -52.79 -33.75 -5.70
N LYS A 441 -53.47 -34.48 -6.61
CA LYS A 441 -52.80 -35.31 -7.62
C LYS A 441 -51.82 -34.50 -8.48
N ARG A 442 -52.24 -33.31 -8.92
CA ARG A 442 -51.38 -32.38 -9.68
C ARG A 442 -50.18 -31.90 -8.86
N SER A 443 -50.40 -31.53 -7.61
CA SER A 443 -49.32 -31.08 -6.71
C SER A 443 -48.30 -32.18 -6.41
N VAL A 444 -48.73 -33.44 -6.28
CA VAL A 444 -47.84 -34.60 -6.11
C VAL A 444 -47.01 -34.85 -7.37
N GLN A 445 -47.59 -34.69 -8.57
CA GLN A 445 -46.86 -34.75 -9.83
C GLN A 445 -45.82 -33.63 -9.96
N ASP A 446 -46.17 -32.40 -9.61
CA ASP A 446 -45.24 -31.25 -9.61
C ASP A 446 -44.10 -31.45 -8.61
N ALA A 447 -44.39 -32.01 -7.42
CA ALA A 447 -43.38 -32.35 -6.42
C ALA A 447 -42.40 -33.42 -6.91
N ARG A 448 -42.90 -34.45 -7.61
CA ARG A 448 -42.06 -35.47 -8.25
C ARG A 448 -41.17 -34.86 -9.34
N GLY A 449 -41.73 -34.02 -10.21
CA GLY A 449 -40.96 -33.32 -11.25
C GLY A 449 -39.84 -32.45 -10.67
N THR A 450 -40.14 -31.74 -9.57
CA THR A 450 -39.16 -30.92 -8.84
C THR A 450 -38.06 -31.78 -8.21
N ALA A 451 -38.42 -32.93 -7.63
CA ALA A 451 -37.47 -33.87 -7.05
C ALA A 451 -36.53 -34.49 -8.12
N ASP A 452 -37.06 -34.88 -9.28
CA ASP A 452 -36.25 -35.40 -10.40
C ASP A 452 -35.29 -34.32 -10.94
N GLN A 453 -35.76 -33.08 -11.08
CA GLN A 453 -34.92 -31.94 -11.49
C GLN A 453 -33.81 -31.65 -10.46
N SER A 454 -34.14 -31.68 -9.17
CA SER A 454 -33.20 -31.49 -8.07
C SER A 454 -32.12 -32.59 -8.05
N ALA A 455 -32.51 -33.85 -8.27
CA ALA A 455 -31.57 -34.97 -8.39
C ALA A 455 -30.61 -34.79 -9.58
N ALA A 456 -31.12 -34.35 -10.73
CA ALA A 456 -30.30 -34.09 -11.91
C ALA A 456 -29.28 -32.96 -11.67
N ILE A 457 -29.70 -31.86 -11.03
CA ILE A 457 -28.82 -30.75 -10.64
C ILE A 457 -27.74 -31.23 -9.67
N ALA A 458 -28.10 -32.06 -8.69
CA ALA A 458 -27.15 -32.62 -7.73
C ALA A 458 -26.09 -33.50 -8.41
N THR A 459 -26.48 -34.37 -9.34
CA THR A 459 -25.54 -35.18 -10.13
C THR A 459 -24.62 -34.32 -11.00
N GLN A 460 -25.16 -33.30 -11.68
CA GLN A 460 -24.36 -32.38 -12.48
C GLN A 460 -23.37 -31.60 -11.60
N THR A 461 -23.79 -31.17 -10.42
CA THR A 461 -22.94 -30.46 -9.45
C THR A 461 -21.79 -31.36 -8.98
N SER A 462 -22.08 -32.61 -8.62
CA SER A 462 -21.06 -33.59 -8.21
C SER A 462 -20.01 -33.82 -9.31
N ALA A 463 -20.44 -34.00 -10.57
CA ALA A 463 -19.52 -34.13 -11.70
C ALA A 463 -18.69 -32.86 -11.93
N GLY A 464 -19.29 -31.67 -11.73
CA GLY A 464 -18.59 -30.39 -11.77
C GLY A 464 -17.52 -30.27 -10.67
N MET A 465 -17.80 -30.75 -9.46
CA MET A 465 -16.86 -30.76 -8.34
C MET A 465 -15.66 -31.69 -8.59
N GLU A 466 -15.86 -32.86 -9.20
CA GLU A 466 -14.74 -33.74 -9.61
C GLU A 466 -13.82 -33.06 -10.62
N GLN A 467 -14.38 -32.33 -11.59
CA GLN A 467 -13.59 -31.57 -12.55
C GLN A 467 -12.84 -30.42 -11.88
N GLN A 468 -13.50 -29.68 -10.99
CA GLN A 468 -12.88 -28.61 -10.22
C GLN A 468 -11.74 -29.14 -9.36
N TYR A 469 -11.91 -30.29 -8.70
CA TYR A 469 -10.85 -30.91 -7.90
C TYR A 469 -9.58 -31.16 -8.73
N ARG A 470 -9.70 -31.70 -9.95
CA ARG A 470 -8.54 -31.89 -10.85
C ARG A 470 -7.87 -30.58 -11.25
N GLN A 471 -8.64 -29.51 -11.47
CA GLN A 471 -8.10 -28.20 -11.80
C GLN A 471 -7.37 -27.58 -10.60
N VAL A 472 -7.94 -27.71 -9.40
CA VAL A 472 -7.35 -27.23 -8.14
C VAL A 472 -6.02 -27.94 -7.86
N ASP A 473 -5.94 -29.25 -8.08
CA ASP A 473 -4.71 -30.05 -7.92
C ASP A 473 -3.60 -29.63 -8.91
N GLN A 474 -3.97 -29.32 -10.15
CA GLN A 474 -3.04 -28.77 -11.15
C GLN A 474 -2.51 -27.39 -10.74
N VAL A 475 -3.38 -26.51 -10.22
CA VAL A 475 -2.97 -25.18 -9.73
C VAL A 475 -2.04 -25.33 -8.52
N ALA A 476 -2.33 -26.24 -7.58
CA ALA A 476 -1.45 -26.52 -6.44
C ALA A 476 -0.04 -26.90 -6.89
N THR A 477 0.05 -27.79 -7.87
CA THR A 477 1.33 -28.25 -8.44
C THR A 477 2.08 -27.09 -9.10
N ALA A 478 1.39 -26.29 -9.93
CA ALA A 478 1.99 -25.14 -10.60
C ALA A 478 2.47 -24.07 -9.61
N SER A 479 1.72 -23.81 -8.54
CA SER A 479 2.13 -22.89 -7.47
C SER A 479 3.35 -23.39 -6.71
N HIS A 480 3.44 -24.70 -6.45
CA HIS A 480 4.61 -25.29 -5.81
C HIS A 480 5.86 -25.20 -6.71
N GLU A 481 5.73 -25.48 -8.01
CA GLU A 481 6.82 -25.31 -8.99
C GLU A 481 7.24 -23.84 -9.12
N MET A 482 6.28 -22.91 -9.07
CA MET A 482 6.54 -21.46 -9.12
C MET A 482 7.33 -21.00 -7.89
N SER A 483 6.95 -21.43 -6.69
CA SER A 483 7.67 -21.14 -5.45
C SER A 483 9.12 -21.64 -5.50
N ALA A 484 9.32 -22.90 -5.91
CA ALA A 484 10.66 -23.46 -6.06
C ALA A 484 11.51 -22.69 -7.09
N THR A 485 10.92 -22.36 -8.24
CA THR A 485 11.61 -21.60 -9.29
C THR A 485 11.97 -20.19 -8.82
N ALA A 486 11.08 -19.53 -8.09
CA ALA A 486 11.33 -18.21 -7.53
C ALA A 486 12.50 -18.24 -6.53
N GLN A 487 12.57 -19.26 -5.66
CA GLN A 487 13.71 -19.44 -4.76
C GLN A 487 15.03 -19.68 -5.52
N ASP A 488 15.01 -20.46 -6.60
CA ASP A 488 16.19 -20.68 -7.43
C ASP A 488 16.63 -19.42 -8.18
N VAL A 489 15.69 -18.59 -8.65
CA VAL A 489 15.98 -17.28 -9.25
C VAL A 489 16.58 -16.34 -8.20
N ALA A 490 16.03 -16.28 -6.98
CA ALA A 490 16.57 -15.47 -5.90
C ALA A 490 18.02 -15.87 -5.57
N ARG A 491 18.29 -17.18 -5.47
CA ARG A 491 19.65 -17.70 -5.25
C ARG A 491 20.60 -17.36 -6.40
N SER A 492 20.15 -17.50 -7.64
CA SER A 492 20.95 -17.19 -8.83
C SER A 492 21.28 -15.69 -8.90
N ALA A 493 20.31 -14.83 -8.59
CA ALA A 493 20.51 -13.39 -8.53
C ALA A 493 21.48 -13.00 -7.40
N ALA A 494 21.37 -13.62 -6.22
CA ALA A 494 22.32 -13.39 -5.13
C ALA A 494 23.75 -13.79 -5.50
N GLN A 495 23.93 -14.92 -6.20
CA GLN A 495 25.23 -15.34 -6.73
C GLN A 495 25.77 -14.36 -7.79
N ALA A 496 24.92 -13.88 -8.70
CA ALA A 496 25.29 -12.89 -9.70
C ALA A 496 25.68 -11.54 -9.07
N ALA A 497 24.97 -11.10 -8.01
CA ALA A 497 25.34 -9.92 -7.24
C ALA A 497 26.69 -10.07 -6.56
N GLN A 498 27.01 -11.27 -6.04
CA GLN A 498 28.33 -11.55 -5.46
C GLN A 498 29.44 -11.53 -6.52
N ALA A 499 29.23 -12.18 -7.67
CA ALA A 499 30.19 -12.15 -8.77
C ALA A 499 30.44 -10.72 -9.29
N ALA A 500 29.40 -9.88 -9.34
CA ALA A 500 29.53 -8.46 -9.65
C ALA A 500 30.39 -7.73 -8.59
N ARG A 501 30.17 -7.96 -7.29
CA ARG A 501 31.02 -7.38 -6.23
C ARG A 501 32.49 -7.79 -6.35
N ASP A 502 32.74 -9.07 -6.66
CA ASP A 502 34.10 -9.57 -6.85
C ASP A 502 34.77 -8.91 -8.08
N ALA A 503 34.00 -8.68 -9.15
CA ALA A 503 34.46 -7.95 -10.34
C ALA A 503 34.74 -6.46 -10.07
N ASP A 504 33.92 -5.78 -9.25
CA ASP A 504 34.18 -4.40 -8.81
C ASP A 504 35.49 -4.34 -8.00
N GLN A 505 35.68 -5.28 -7.07
CA GLN A 505 36.92 -5.38 -6.31
C GLN A 505 38.14 -5.58 -7.22
N ALA A 506 38.05 -6.49 -8.19
CA ALA A 506 39.12 -6.72 -9.17
C ALA A 506 39.41 -5.46 -10.01
N THR A 507 38.37 -4.72 -10.40
CA THR A 507 38.49 -3.45 -11.14
C THR A 507 39.21 -2.38 -10.31
N ARG A 508 38.86 -2.24 -9.03
CA ARG A 508 39.55 -1.33 -8.08
C ARG A 508 41.02 -1.71 -7.88
N GLN A 509 41.31 -3.00 -7.74
CA GLN A 509 42.70 -3.48 -7.67
C GLN A 509 43.46 -3.17 -8.96
N GLY A 510 42.82 -3.34 -10.13
CA GLY A 510 43.39 -2.97 -11.43
C GLY A 510 43.71 -1.48 -11.54
N LEU A 511 42.83 -0.60 -11.05
CA LEU A 511 43.08 0.85 -10.99
C LEU A 511 44.31 1.18 -10.12
N THR A 512 44.45 0.55 -8.95
CA THR A 512 45.64 0.72 -8.10
C THR A 512 46.94 0.30 -8.79
N VAL A 513 46.90 -0.80 -9.56
CA VAL A 513 48.07 -1.24 -10.36
C VAL A 513 48.39 -0.22 -11.45
N ILE A 514 47.38 0.35 -12.11
CA ILE A 514 47.56 1.39 -13.11
C ILE A 514 48.15 2.67 -12.52
N ASP A 515 47.67 3.12 -11.35
CA ASP A 515 48.21 4.31 -10.68
C ASP A 515 49.71 4.13 -10.40
N ARG A 516 50.10 2.94 -9.92
CA ARG A 516 51.51 2.60 -9.70
C ARG A 516 52.32 2.56 -11.00
N THR A 517 51.76 2.00 -12.07
CA THR A 517 52.41 1.97 -13.39
C THR A 517 52.61 3.38 -13.93
N THR A 518 51.63 4.27 -13.75
CA THR A 518 51.72 5.69 -14.16
C THR A 518 52.84 6.40 -13.41
N ALA A 519 52.95 6.18 -12.09
CA ALA A 519 54.04 6.73 -11.28
C ALA A 519 55.42 6.23 -11.76
N ASN A 520 55.55 4.93 -12.03
CA ASN A 520 56.81 4.35 -12.53
C ASN A 520 57.20 4.89 -13.91
N ILE A 521 56.24 5.11 -14.81
CA ILE A 521 56.51 5.72 -16.12
C ILE A 521 56.95 7.19 -15.95
N GLY A 522 56.35 7.91 -15.01
CA GLY A 522 56.76 9.27 -14.65
C GLY A 522 58.19 9.33 -14.11
N GLU A 523 58.56 8.40 -13.23
CA GLU A 523 59.93 8.26 -12.71
C GLU A 523 60.92 7.93 -13.83
N LEU A 524 60.58 6.99 -14.71
CA LEU A 524 61.39 6.66 -15.89
C LEU A 524 61.61 7.89 -16.78
N ALA A 525 60.58 8.69 -17.03
CA ALA A 525 60.69 9.91 -17.83
C ALA A 525 61.63 10.95 -17.18
N ALA A 526 61.61 11.06 -15.84
CA ALA A 526 62.53 11.92 -15.09
C ALA A 526 63.99 11.41 -15.13
N ASP A 527 64.20 10.11 -14.96
CA ASP A 527 65.53 9.48 -15.07
C ASP A 527 66.13 9.70 -16.46
N MET A 528 65.30 9.55 -17.50
CA MET A 528 65.67 9.81 -18.88
C MET A 528 66.07 11.27 -19.12
N SER A 529 65.31 12.22 -18.58
CA SER A 529 65.65 13.65 -18.67
C SER A 529 66.99 13.95 -17.99
N THR A 530 67.25 13.30 -16.85
CA THR A 530 68.53 13.44 -16.12
C THR A 530 69.69 12.85 -16.93
N ALA A 531 69.50 11.67 -17.51
CA ALA A 531 70.51 11.02 -18.34
C ALA A 531 70.82 11.83 -19.61
N MET A 532 69.82 12.43 -20.25
CA MET A 532 70.02 13.36 -21.38
C MET A 532 70.93 14.53 -20.98
N THR A 533 70.69 15.14 -19.83
CA THR A 533 71.51 16.26 -19.32
C THR A 533 72.98 15.84 -19.11
N GLN A 534 73.21 14.62 -18.61
CA GLN A 534 74.57 14.09 -18.41
C GLN A 534 75.29 13.84 -19.74
N VAL A 535 74.58 13.29 -20.73
CA VAL A 535 75.15 13.01 -22.06
C VAL A 535 75.41 14.32 -22.82
N GLU A 536 74.55 15.33 -22.69
CA GLU A 536 74.79 16.68 -23.20
C GLU A 536 76.05 17.30 -22.58
N GLY A 537 76.25 17.12 -21.27
CA GLY A 537 77.49 17.51 -20.60
C GLY A 537 78.73 16.79 -21.14
N LEU A 538 78.62 15.48 -21.45
CA LEU A 538 79.70 14.72 -22.07
C LEU A 538 80.01 15.21 -23.50
N ALA A 539 78.99 15.54 -24.28
CA ALA A 539 79.14 16.12 -25.62
C ALA A 539 79.89 17.46 -25.55
N ALA A 540 79.51 18.35 -24.64
CA ALA A 540 80.18 19.63 -24.43
C ALA A 540 81.65 19.46 -24.00
N ASN A 541 81.93 18.53 -23.07
CA ASN A 541 83.31 18.21 -22.67
C ASN A 541 84.14 17.66 -23.84
N SER A 542 83.53 16.86 -24.72
CA SER A 542 84.21 16.30 -25.89
C SER A 542 84.54 17.36 -26.94
N GLU A 543 83.63 18.33 -27.16
CA GLU A 543 83.90 19.52 -27.97
C GLU A 543 85.07 20.34 -27.43
N GLN A 544 85.12 20.54 -26.11
CA GLN A 544 86.22 21.24 -25.45
C GLN A 544 87.56 20.49 -25.60
N ILE A 545 87.57 19.16 -25.48
CA ILE A 545 88.77 18.35 -25.73
C ILE A 545 89.21 18.48 -27.19
N GLY A 546 88.27 18.44 -28.15
CA GLY A 546 88.56 18.68 -29.56
C GLY A 546 89.28 20.02 -29.80
N SER A 547 88.81 21.09 -29.15
CA SER A 547 89.49 22.40 -29.21
C SER A 547 90.90 22.37 -28.62
N VAL A 548 91.13 21.64 -27.53
CA VAL A 548 92.47 21.50 -26.94
C VAL A 548 93.41 20.72 -27.86
N LEU A 549 92.92 19.65 -28.50
CA LEU A 549 93.70 18.85 -29.45
C LEU A 549 94.16 19.68 -30.65
N GLU A 550 93.32 20.58 -31.17
CA GLU A 550 93.72 21.51 -32.24
C GLU A 550 94.86 22.45 -31.80
N VAL A 551 94.84 22.93 -30.56
CA VAL A 551 95.93 23.74 -30.00
C VAL A 551 97.22 22.91 -29.88
N ILE A 552 97.15 21.66 -29.39
CA ILE A 552 98.32 20.78 -29.26
C ILE A 552 98.89 20.42 -30.63
N ARG A 553 98.03 20.14 -31.62
CA ARG A 553 98.43 19.92 -33.01
C ARG A 553 99.21 21.13 -33.54
N GLY A 554 98.69 22.33 -33.32
CA GLY A 554 99.36 23.58 -33.67
C GLY A 554 100.73 23.74 -33.00
N ILE A 555 100.84 23.42 -31.71
CA ILE A 555 102.12 23.45 -30.98
C ILE A 555 103.10 22.41 -31.55
N ALA A 556 102.65 21.19 -31.82
CA ALA A 556 103.48 20.13 -32.38
C ALA A 556 103.96 20.48 -33.80
N GLU A 557 103.12 21.13 -34.62
CA GLU A 557 103.49 21.62 -35.94
C GLU A 557 104.53 22.74 -35.87
N GLN A 558 104.34 23.71 -34.97
CA GLN A 558 105.33 24.75 -34.69
C GLN A 558 106.64 24.16 -34.18
N THR A 559 106.58 23.16 -33.30
CA THR A 559 107.76 22.47 -32.75
C THR A 559 108.51 21.69 -33.83
N ASN A 560 107.79 21.03 -34.74
CA ASN A 560 108.37 20.33 -35.89
C ASN A 560 109.08 21.31 -36.85
N LEU A 561 108.49 22.48 -37.11
CA LEU A 561 109.09 23.55 -37.92
C LEU A 561 110.32 24.18 -37.25
N LEU A 562 110.25 24.44 -35.94
CA LEU A 562 111.39 24.95 -35.15
C LEU A 562 112.55 23.95 -35.12
N ALA A 563 112.25 22.67 -34.92
CA ALA A 563 113.24 21.59 -34.93
C ALA A 563 113.86 21.39 -36.31
N LEU A 564 113.08 21.51 -37.38
CA LEU A 564 113.58 21.51 -38.75
C LEU A 564 114.56 22.67 -39.00
N ASN A 565 114.21 23.88 -38.58
CA ASN A 565 115.09 25.04 -38.70
C ASN A 565 116.38 24.87 -37.89
N ALA A 566 116.28 24.31 -36.68
CA ALA A 566 117.44 24.00 -35.85
C ALA A 566 118.34 22.90 -36.46
N ALA A 567 117.77 21.86 -37.06
CA ALA A 567 118.52 20.81 -37.76
C ALA A 567 119.25 21.36 -39.00
N ILE A 568 118.62 22.26 -39.76
CA ILE A 568 119.23 22.96 -40.89
C ILE A 568 120.45 23.78 -40.42
N GLU A 569 120.30 24.58 -39.35
CA GLU A 569 121.38 25.41 -38.84
C GLU A 569 122.51 24.57 -38.19
N ALA A 570 122.17 23.46 -37.55
CA ALA A 570 123.14 22.51 -37.01
C ALA A 570 123.95 21.79 -38.10
N ALA A 571 123.32 21.42 -39.23
CA ALA A 571 124.01 20.90 -40.41
C ALA A 571 124.94 21.96 -41.03
N ARG A 572 124.56 23.24 -40.97
CA ARG A 572 125.37 24.37 -41.46
C ARG A 572 126.62 24.63 -40.61
N ALA A 573 126.60 24.30 -39.32
CA ALA A 573 127.73 24.42 -38.40
C ALA A 573 128.77 23.28 -38.49
N GLY A 574 128.56 22.28 -39.36
CA GLY A 574 129.53 21.20 -39.62
C GLY A 574 129.80 20.30 -38.40
N GLU A 575 131.07 19.93 -38.17
CA GLU A 575 131.49 19.04 -37.07
C GLU A 575 131.12 19.59 -35.67
N ALA A 576 131.09 20.92 -35.49
CA ALA A 576 130.71 21.55 -34.21
C ALA A 576 129.21 21.46 -33.89
N GLY A 577 128.35 21.33 -34.91
CA GLY A 577 126.89 21.26 -34.78
C GLY A 577 126.33 19.85 -34.65
N ARG A 578 127.17 18.82 -34.74
CA ARG A 578 126.72 17.41 -34.84
C ARG A 578 125.87 16.95 -33.66
N GLY A 579 126.21 17.37 -32.44
CA GLY A 579 125.41 17.06 -31.24
C GLY A 579 124.05 17.75 -31.25
N PHE A 580 123.99 19.01 -31.72
CA PHE A 580 122.74 19.75 -31.86
C PHE A 580 121.84 19.22 -32.99
N ALA A 581 122.42 18.75 -34.09
CA ALA A 581 121.67 18.14 -35.20
C ALA A 581 120.92 16.88 -34.75
N VAL A 582 121.58 16.02 -33.95
CA VAL A 582 120.94 14.82 -33.38
C VAL A 582 119.79 15.18 -32.44
N VAL A 583 119.97 16.18 -31.59
CA VAL A 583 118.89 16.65 -30.69
C VAL A 583 117.74 17.27 -31.50
N ALA A 584 118.03 18.06 -32.53
CA ALA A 584 117.02 18.67 -33.38
C ALA A 584 116.21 17.62 -34.18
N ASP A 585 116.86 16.59 -34.71
CA ASP A 585 116.17 15.47 -35.38
C ASP A 585 115.32 14.65 -34.40
N GLU A 586 115.79 14.45 -33.15
CA GLU A 586 115.02 13.77 -32.11
C GLU A 586 113.78 14.59 -31.70
N VAL A 587 113.91 15.91 -31.53
CA VAL A 587 112.78 16.82 -31.26
C VAL A 587 111.81 16.85 -32.44
N ARG A 588 112.31 16.82 -33.69
CA ARG A 588 111.48 16.76 -34.89
C ARG A 588 110.69 15.46 -34.97
N ASN A 589 111.34 14.33 -34.67
CA ASN A 589 110.69 13.02 -34.63
C ASN A 589 109.65 12.95 -33.50
N LEU A 590 109.96 13.53 -32.33
CA LEU A 590 109.01 13.64 -31.22
C LEU A 590 107.79 14.49 -31.60
N ALA A 591 108.00 15.64 -32.24
CA ALA A 591 106.92 16.52 -32.70
C ALA A 591 106.01 15.83 -33.73
N ARG A 592 106.57 15.08 -34.69
CA ARG A 592 105.80 14.27 -35.63
C ARG A 592 105.01 13.17 -34.92
N ARG A 593 105.62 12.45 -33.98
CA ARG A 593 104.91 11.45 -33.15
C ARG A 593 103.78 12.09 -32.33
N THR A 594 103.97 13.30 -31.82
CA THR A 594 102.92 14.06 -31.13
C THR A 594 101.78 14.41 -32.07
N GLN A 595 102.05 14.85 -33.31
CA GLN A 595 101.00 15.12 -34.31
C GLN A 595 100.20 13.86 -34.65
N GLU A 596 100.89 12.73 -34.89
CA GLU A 596 100.25 11.44 -35.16
C GLU A 596 99.33 11.00 -34.00
N SER A 597 99.81 11.10 -32.75
CA SER A 597 98.99 10.77 -31.57
C SER A 597 97.82 11.73 -31.34
N VAL A 598 97.99 13.02 -31.65
CA VAL A 598 96.90 14.01 -31.55
C VAL A 598 95.83 13.73 -32.59
N GLU A 599 96.21 13.37 -33.81
CA GLU A 599 95.27 13.00 -34.88
C GLU A 599 94.51 11.71 -34.54
N GLU A 600 95.19 10.70 -33.99
CA GLU A 600 94.55 9.48 -33.48
C GLU A 600 93.54 9.80 -32.36
N THR A 601 93.91 10.68 -31.43
CA THR A 601 93.00 11.12 -30.35
C THR A 601 91.82 11.93 -30.90
N ARG A 602 92.04 12.76 -31.92
CA ARG A 602 90.99 13.55 -32.59
C ARG A 602 89.92 12.65 -33.19
N LEU A 603 90.32 11.58 -33.89
CA LEU A 603 89.40 10.59 -34.44
C LEU A 603 88.55 9.90 -33.36
N VAL A 604 89.15 9.57 -32.21
CA VAL A 604 88.42 9.00 -31.05
C VAL A 604 87.39 10.01 -30.52
N ILE A 605 87.74 11.30 -30.44
CA ILE A 605 86.82 12.35 -29.98
C ILE A 605 85.67 12.58 -30.96
N GLU A 606 85.92 12.60 -32.28
CA GLU A 606 84.86 12.71 -33.30
C GLU A 606 83.89 11.52 -33.22
N GLN A 607 84.40 10.31 -32.99
CA GLN A 607 83.58 9.12 -32.80
C GLN A 607 82.75 9.21 -31.50
N LEU A 608 83.31 9.80 -30.44
CA LEU A 608 82.62 10.02 -29.17
C LEU A 608 81.52 11.09 -29.29
N GLN A 609 81.76 12.17 -30.03
CA GLN A 609 80.77 13.19 -30.36
C GLN A 609 79.60 12.62 -31.18
N THR A 610 79.91 11.81 -32.19
CA THR A 610 78.88 11.14 -33.00
C THR A 610 78.07 10.18 -32.13
N GLY A 611 78.74 9.34 -31.33
CA GLY A 611 78.07 8.40 -30.43
C GLY A 611 77.20 9.07 -29.36
N THR A 612 77.63 10.20 -28.82
CA THR A 612 76.82 10.97 -27.84
C THR A 612 75.57 11.59 -28.48
N SER A 613 75.68 12.12 -29.71
CA SER A 613 74.53 12.62 -30.48
C SER A 613 73.48 11.53 -30.73
N ASP A 614 73.91 10.32 -31.12
CA ASP A 614 73.00 9.19 -31.35
C ASP A 614 72.27 8.74 -30.07
N VAL A 615 72.98 8.78 -28.93
CA VAL A 615 72.40 8.48 -27.60
C VAL A 615 71.35 9.52 -27.21
N VAL A 616 71.62 10.82 -27.41
CA VAL A 616 70.63 11.88 -27.14
C VAL A 616 69.38 11.71 -28.00
N GLY A 617 69.54 11.42 -29.29
CA GLY A 617 68.41 11.15 -30.19
C GLY A 617 67.57 9.94 -29.75
N SER A 618 68.23 8.86 -29.33
CA SER A 618 67.57 7.65 -28.82
C SER A 618 66.83 7.92 -27.50
N MET A 619 67.44 8.68 -26.58
CA MET A 619 66.79 9.10 -25.33
C MET A 619 65.59 10.02 -25.60
N GLY A 620 65.68 10.95 -26.54
CA GLY A 620 64.53 11.79 -26.92
C GLY A 620 63.35 10.97 -27.47
N ASN A 621 63.63 9.91 -28.24
CA ASN A 621 62.59 8.98 -28.70
C ASN A 621 61.95 8.19 -27.54
N SER A 622 62.77 7.61 -26.67
CA SER A 622 62.27 6.84 -25.53
C SER A 622 61.48 7.71 -24.54
N TYR A 623 61.82 9.00 -24.40
CA TYR A 623 61.05 9.96 -23.58
C TYR A 623 59.66 10.21 -24.17
N ARG A 624 59.56 10.42 -25.49
CA ARG A 624 58.27 10.55 -26.18
C ARG A 624 57.43 9.27 -26.07
N GLN A 625 58.06 8.10 -26.11
CA GLN A 625 57.37 6.82 -25.96
C GLN A 625 56.83 6.63 -24.52
N ALA A 626 57.58 7.06 -23.52
CA ALA A 626 57.11 7.09 -22.13
C ALA A 626 55.88 8.02 -21.97
N GLN A 627 55.89 9.23 -22.55
CA GLN A 627 54.73 10.12 -22.56
C GLN A 627 53.51 9.51 -23.26
N GLY A 628 53.69 8.89 -24.44
CA GLY A 628 52.61 8.18 -25.13
C GLY A 628 52.03 7.02 -24.32
N SER A 629 52.86 6.36 -23.50
CA SER A 629 52.41 5.28 -22.61
C SER A 629 51.52 5.82 -21.49
N VAL A 630 51.80 7.01 -20.95
CA VAL A 630 50.91 7.68 -19.97
C VAL A 630 49.54 7.98 -20.56
N GLU A 631 49.47 8.44 -21.81
CA GLU A 631 48.20 8.72 -22.49
C GLU A 631 47.36 7.44 -22.67
N GLN A 632 47.98 6.35 -23.13
CA GLN A 632 47.32 5.04 -23.26
C GLN A 632 46.83 4.50 -21.91
N VAL A 633 47.62 4.68 -20.85
CA VAL A 633 47.22 4.31 -19.49
C VAL A 633 46.00 5.13 -19.04
N GLY A 634 45.94 6.43 -19.35
CA GLY A 634 44.77 7.27 -19.07
C GLY A 634 43.47 6.78 -19.75
N GLN A 635 43.58 6.26 -20.98
CA GLN A 635 42.44 5.63 -21.66
C GLN A 635 42.00 4.34 -20.94
N ALA A 636 42.94 3.52 -20.48
CA ALA A 636 42.66 2.31 -19.71
C ALA A 636 41.98 2.61 -18.36
N VAL A 637 42.39 3.68 -17.66
CA VAL A 637 41.71 4.16 -16.44
C VAL A 637 40.24 4.47 -16.72
N THR A 638 39.96 5.18 -17.82
CA THR A 638 38.60 5.57 -18.20
C THR A 638 37.73 4.35 -18.47
N ALA A 639 38.26 3.36 -19.21
CA ALA A 639 37.56 2.11 -19.49
C ALA A 639 37.28 1.29 -18.23
N LEU A 640 38.25 1.18 -17.30
CA LEU A 640 38.04 0.47 -16.03
C LEU A 640 37.01 1.16 -15.14
N ARG A 641 36.97 2.50 -15.11
CA ARG A 641 35.92 3.23 -14.37
C ARG A 641 34.53 2.94 -14.94
N GLN A 642 34.37 2.97 -16.27
CA GLN A 642 33.11 2.62 -16.91
C GLN A 642 32.68 1.18 -16.61
N ILE A 643 33.63 0.23 -16.55
CA ILE A 643 33.37 -1.15 -16.13
C ILE A 643 32.88 -1.19 -14.67
N GLY A 644 33.55 -0.48 -13.75
CA GLY A 644 33.15 -0.41 -12.34
C GLY A 644 31.73 0.15 -12.16
N ASP A 645 31.38 1.22 -12.88
CA ASP A 645 30.04 1.81 -12.87
C ASP A 645 28.99 0.81 -13.38
N ALA A 646 29.26 0.14 -14.51
CA ALA A 646 28.36 -0.86 -15.08
C ALA A 646 28.18 -2.09 -14.15
N VAL A 647 29.25 -2.54 -13.51
CA VAL A 647 29.22 -3.64 -12.54
C VAL A 647 28.40 -3.27 -11.30
N THR A 648 28.48 -2.02 -10.85
CA THR A 648 27.65 -1.53 -9.74
C THR A 648 26.17 -1.62 -10.09
N VAL A 649 25.78 -1.14 -11.29
CA VAL A 649 24.40 -1.26 -11.79
C VAL A 649 23.94 -2.73 -11.86
N ILE A 650 24.80 -3.64 -12.33
CA ILE A 650 24.50 -5.08 -12.38
C ILE A 650 24.28 -5.65 -10.96
N SER A 651 25.07 -5.22 -9.98
CA SER A 651 24.89 -5.66 -8.59
C SER A 651 23.54 -5.21 -8.03
N ASP A 652 23.17 -3.95 -8.25
CA ASP A 652 21.88 -3.40 -7.81
C ASP A 652 20.69 -4.07 -8.49
N MET A 653 20.77 -4.31 -9.81
CA MET A 653 19.75 -5.05 -10.55
C MET A 653 19.55 -6.46 -9.99
N ASN A 654 20.64 -7.18 -9.69
CA ASN A 654 20.54 -8.53 -9.14
C ASN A 654 19.95 -8.54 -7.72
N LEU A 655 20.21 -7.52 -6.90
CA LEU A 655 19.55 -7.39 -5.59
C LEU A 655 18.03 -7.15 -5.75
N GLN A 656 17.61 -6.34 -6.73
CA GLN A 656 16.20 -6.16 -7.04
C GLN A 656 15.54 -7.44 -7.56
N ILE A 657 16.21 -8.19 -8.45
CA ILE A 657 15.71 -9.49 -8.94
C ILE A 657 15.54 -10.47 -7.78
N ALA A 658 16.50 -10.53 -6.85
CA ALA A 658 16.41 -11.39 -5.68
C ALA A 658 15.20 -11.03 -4.80
N SER A 659 15.00 -9.74 -4.52
CA SER A 659 13.84 -9.27 -3.74
C SER A 659 12.52 -9.57 -4.44
N ALA A 660 12.42 -9.34 -5.75
CA ALA A 660 11.21 -9.63 -6.52
C ALA A 660 10.90 -11.14 -6.56
N ALA A 661 11.94 -11.97 -6.62
CA ALA A 661 11.78 -13.42 -6.58
C ALA A 661 11.37 -13.93 -5.18
N GLU A 662 11.85 -13.32 -4.10
CA GLU A 662 11.35 -13.61 -2.74
C GLU A 662 9.86 -13.24 -2.59
N GLU A 663 9.44 -12.10 -3.13
CA GLU A 663 8.02 -11.70 -3.16
C GLU A 663 7.17 -12.68 -3.99
N GLN A 664 7.66 -13.10 -5.16
CA GLN A 664 6.99 -14.14 -5.97
C GLN A 664 6.85 -15.47 -5.20
N SER A 665 7.86 -15.87 -4.42
CA SER A 665 7.77 -17.07 -3.58
C SER A 665 6.68 -16.94 -2.52
N ALA A 666 6.58 -15.78 -1.86
CA ALA A 666 5.56 -15.53 -0.85
C ALA A 666 4.14 -15.55 -1.46
N VAL A 667 3.95 -14.92 -2.63
CA VAL A 667 2.67 -14.96 -3.35
C VAL A 667 2.32 -16.39 -3.77
N ALA A 668 3.29 -17.19 -4.22
CA ALA A 668 3.06 -18.59 -4.59
C ALA A 668 2.64 -19.45 -3.37
N GLU A 669 3.22 -19.20 -2.19
CA GLU A 669 2.80 -19.83 -0.94
C GLU A 669 1.38 -19.43 -0.52
N GLU A 670 1.02 -18.16 -0.68
CA GLU A 670 -0.34 -17.67 -0.43
C GLU A 670 -1.35 -18.33 -1.38
N ILE A 671 -1.04 -18.43 -2.67
CA ILE A 671 -1.88 -19.15 -3.64
C ILE A 671 -2.05 -20.60 -3.21
N ASN A 672 -0.99 -21.28 -2.74
CA ASN A 672 -1.07 -22.65 -2.28
C ASN A 672 -2.02 -22.80 -1.07
N SER A 673 -2.00 -21.83 -0.14
CA SER A 673 -2.94 -21.78 0.99
C SER A 673 -4.40 -21.56 0.54
N ASN A 674 -4.62 -20.65 -0.42
CA ASN A 674 -5.93 -20.40 -0.99
C ASN A 674 -6.47 -21.63 -1.74
N VAL A 675 -5.60 -22.33 -2.47
CA VAL A 675 -5.92 -23.58 -3.18
C VAL A 675 -6.33 -24.69 -2.20
N ALA A 676 -5.67 -24.81 -1.05
CA ALA A 676 -6.10 -25.73 0.00
C ALA A 676 -7.51 -25.39 0.52
N THR A 677 -7.81 -24.10 0.73
CA THR A 677 -9.16 -23.67 1.15
C THR A 677 -10.22 -23.98 0.07
N ILE A 678 -9.90 -23.78 -1.21
CA ILE A 678 -10.80 -24.13 -2.32
C ILE A 678 -11.04 -25.64 -2.37
N ARG A 679 -10.02 -26.45 -2.09
CA ARG A 679 -10.14 -27.91 -2.02
C ARG A 679 -11.14 -28.32 -0.92
N ASP A 680 -11.02 -27.76 0.29
CA ASP A 680 -11.93 -28.04 1.40
C ASP A 680 -13.38 -27.66 1.06
N VAL A 681 -13.58 -26.50 0.41
CA VAL A 681 -14.90 -26.07 -0.05
C VAL A 681 -15.45 -26.99 -1.13
N THR A 682 -14.61 -27.44 -2.06
CA THR A 682 -15.00 -28.39 -3.12
C THR A 682 -15.43 -29.73 -2.54
N GLU A 683 -14.73 -30.22 -1.51
CA GLU A 683 -15.09 -31.44 -0.78
C GLU A 683 -16.43 -31.29 -0.07
N SER A 684 -16.64 -30.19 0.67
CA SER A 684 -17.92 -29.92 1.33
C SER A 684 -19.09 -29.78 0.34
N LEU A 685 -18.87 -29.14 -0.81
CA LEU A 685 -19.89 -29.03 -1.86
C LEU A 685 -20.23 -30.38 -2.49
N SER A 686 -19.23 -31.26 -2.65
CA SER A 686 -19.44 -32.63 -3.12
C SER A 686 -20.31 -33.43 -2.13
N GLU A 687 -20.06 -33.31 -0.83
CA GLU A 687 -20.90 -33.91 0.22
C GLU A 687 -22.34 -33.38 0.19
N GLN A 688 -22.50 -32.06 0.07
CA GLN A 688 -23.83 -31.43 -0.01
C GLN A 688 -24.60 -31.81 -1.27
N ALA A 689 -23.91 -31.97 -2.41
CA ALA A 689 -24.52 -32.48 -3.64
C ALA A 689 -24.99 -33.94 -3.47
N ASN A 690 -24.16 -34.79 -2.86
CA ASN A 690 -24.54 -36.16 -2.54
C ASN A 690 -25.75 -36.22 -1.59
N GLU A 691 -25.81 -35.36 -0.58
CA GLU A 691 -26.95 -35.27 0.33
C GLU A 691 -28.21 -34.78 -0.39
N SER A 692 -28.09 -33.76 -1.24
CA SER A 692 -29.21 -33.27 -2.06
C SER A 692 -29.76 -34.34 -2.99
N ALA A 693 -28.90 -35.18 -3.57
CA ALA A 693 -29.32 -36.33 -4.37
C ALA A 693 -30.11 -37.36 -3.53
N ARG A 694 -29.65 -37.66 -2.31
CA ARG A 694 -30.36 -38.56 -1.37
C ARG A 694 -31.73 -38.02 -0.96
N VAL A 695 -31.81 -36.74 -0.59
CA VAL A 695 -33.07 -36.07 -0.23
C VAL A 695 -34.04 -36.07 -1.41
N SER A 696 -33.55 -35.80 -2.62
CA SER A 696 -34.36 -35.81 -3.84
C SER A 696 -34.92 -37.21 -4.14
N GLN A 697 -34.12 -38.27 -3.94
CA GLN A 697 -34.60 -39.65 -4.05
C GLN A 697 -35.68 -39.99 -2.99
N ALA A 698 -35.50 -39.54 -1.75
CA ALA A 698 -36.50 -39.72 -0.69
C ALA A 698 -37.82 -38.99 -1.01
N LEU A 699 -37.75 -37.76 -1.52
CA LEU A 699 -38.92 -36.99 -1.97
C LEU A 699 -39.64 -37.68 -3.14
N ASN A 700 -38.90 -38.20 -4.12
CA ASN A 700 -39.48 -38.96 -5.22
C ASN A 700 -40.21 -40.22 -4.71
N SER A 701 -39.61 -40.96 -3.78
CA SER A 701 -40.25 -42.12 -3.14
C SER A 701 -41.54 -41.74 -2.40
N LEU A 702 -41.53 -40.65 -1.62
CA LEU A 702 -42.71 -40.16 -0.91
C LEU A 702 -43.80 -39.68 -1.87
N ALA A 703 -43.43 -38.98 -2.95
CA ALA A 703 -44.37 -38.54 -3.97
C ALA A 703 -45.01 -39.75 -4.67
N ASN A 704 -44.25 -40.81 -4.97
CA ASN A 704 -44.80 -42.06 -5.52
C ASN A 704 -45.76 -42.76 -4.55
N GLN A 705 -45.45 -42.77 -3.26
CA GLN A 705 -46.36 -43.31 -2.24
C GLN A 705 -47.66 -42.50 -2.14
N GLN A 706 -47.57 -41.17 -2.14
CA GLN A 706 -48.74 -40.29 -2.12
C GLN A 706 -49.57 -40.43 -3.39
N GLN A 707 -48.94 -40.53 -4.57
CA GLN A 707 -49.63 -40.81 -5.83
C GLN A 707 -50.42 -42.12 -5.74
N GLY A 708 -49.81 -43.19 -5.22
CA GLY A 708 -50.48 -44.48 -5.03
C GLY A 708 -51.68 -44.41 -4.06
N LEU A 709 -51.62 -43.59 -3.00
CA LEU A 709 -52.76 -43.32 -2.12
C LEU A 709 -53.87 -42.53 -2.84
N MET A 710 -53.49 -41.57 -3.68
CA MET A 710 -54.45 -40.76 -4.43
C MET A 710 -55.10 -41.52 -5.58
N ASP A 711 -54.42 -42.51 -6.17
CA ASP A 711 -54.96 -43.36 -7.24
C ASP A 711 -56.07 -44.30 -6.77
N GLN A 712 -56.22 -44.50 -5.46
CA GLN A 712 -57.38 -45.19 -4.85
C GLN A 712 -58.68 -44.39 -5.03
N PHE A 713 -58.60 -43.09 -5.28
CA PHE A 713 -59.76 -42.25 -5.54
C PHE A 713 -59.96 -42.08 -7.04
N ARG A 714 -61.16 -42.47 -7.51
CA ARG A 714 -61.62 -42.20 -8.87
C ARG A 714 -62.38 -40.89 -8.87
N VAL A 715 -61.85 -39.90 -9.57
CA VAL A 715 -62.28 -38.50 -9.53
C VAL A 715 -62.78 -38.05 -10.89
#